data_AF-A0A960M4M3-F1
#
_entry.id   AF-A0A960M4M3-F1
#
_cell.length_a   1.000
_cell.length_b   1.000
_cell.length_c   1.000
_cell.angle_alpha   90.00
_cell.angle_beta   90.00
_cell.angle_gamma   90.00
#
_symmetry.space_group_name_H-M   'P 1'
#
loop_
_entity.id
_entity.type
_entity.pdbx_description
1 polymer ?
#
loop_
_entity_poly.entity_id
_entity_poly.type
_entity_poly.pdbx_seq_one_letter_code
_entity_poly.pdbx_strand_id
1 'polypeptide(L)'
;MGTTLSFLHHDLVTPDGKIVELTRIDEKRIHAKVLIDNISPSFLGFSIEKENVFFNLKSTLAQLGVNAKTIEFELSESHRRGEVSLELFSLSSEGIHFLASLSPKAYIGKLFAADERRRVREPIYLSRMFGRTDREGRPLLSLGEKQGKSNWTLEQIDGRMVAFLPLKPGVQTYDKKVSGLIPVLAEALKHPEIKVRELIHLAQRWEDKKRLASNQLLLVNTLPLHIRTVFGRVVNELLPKGVKHTAASILQPDTTASGNIYELYGESSEELTQIPLEFYTLDPYREHVFFSDRDQLQASIEDPKVLFEAIQTAPTPSHHKCATFVVKGEQLLNLKPSDWIQTESAHEEFPGFFHPREQAEKVEKYMHSQPSYPYLEAIEKGVITSQGILLTRFFPSPIMKRMLLSEQVYEYLKGIYFNKPSRSHGDFFSHEDRSLLLDLAKFGISIFWIDEHAHEILRYVPKPGKDSGMFVPLSKVETFISATMVGVYGSNLMEGTFEPLIKQLLEGLLKMKEEFEHRLLNSKTPLALVTGGGPGVMSVGNRVAKELGILSCANILDFRSNGNSVVNEQEQNPYVEAKMTYRLDRLVERQAEFHLDLPIFLTGGIGTDFEYALEETRRKTGVKSPTPVLLIGSPAYWKEKISSRFKSNIDAGTIVGSEWVSNCFFCIQNAHQGLEVYEDFFSGKLAIGPKGPIFPEGFRIVD
;
A
#
# COMPACT_ATOMS: atom_id res chain seq x y z
N MET A 1 17.61 15.24 12.20
CA MET A 1 16.73 16.08 11.37
C MET A 1 16.21 15.21 10.26
N GLY A 2 14.93 14.80 10.33
CA GLY A 2 14.34 13.94 9.30
C GLY A 2 14.29 14.69 7.97
N THR A 3 14.75 14.04 6.91
CA THR A 3 14.48 14.45 5.53
C THR A 3 12.98 14.58 5.38
N THR A 4 12.45 15.80 5.39
CA THR A 4 11.06 16.06 5.04
C THR A 4 10.93 15.73 3.56
N LEU A 5 10.47 14.52 3.24
CA LEU A 5 10.06 14.16 1.89
C LEU A 5 8.99 15.17 1.47
N SER A 6 9.39 16.17 0.69
CA SER A 6 8.50 17.21 0.20
C SER A 6 7.67 16.62 -0.92
N PHE A 7 6.66 15.85 -0.55
CA PHE A 7 5.69 15.34 -1.50
C PHE A 7 4.91 16.46 -2.18
N LEU A 8 4.98 17.73 -1.76
CA LEU A 8 4.12 18.82 -2.24
C LEU A 8 4.44 19.31 -3.68
N HIS A 9 5.68 19.18 -4.16
CA HIS A 9 6.12 19.78 -5.43
C HIS A 9 6.58 18.74 -6.45
N HIS A 10 6.32 18.99 -7.74
CA HIS A 10 6.87 18.18 -8.82
C HIS A 10 8.39 18.38 -8.92
N ASP A 11 9.10 17.31 -9.27
CA ASP A 11 10.57 17.27 -9.37
C ASP A 11 11.11 17.89 -10.68
N LEU A 12 10.25 18.12 -11.68
CA LEU A 12 10.64 18.73 -12.97
C LEU A 12 10.35 20.22 -13.09
N VAL A 13 9.70 20.84 -12.11
CA VAL A 13 9.38 22.28 -12.18
C VAL A 13 9.67 23.00 -10.88
N THR A 14 10.07 24.25 -10.99
CA THR A 14 10.14 25.16 -9.83
C THR A 14 8.76 25.81 -9.56
N PRO A 15 8.59 26.46 -8.39
CA PRO A 15 7.58 27.50 -8.24
C PRO A 15 7.75 28.61 -9.30
N ASP A 16 6.71 29.42 -9.48
CA ASP A 16 6.83 30.61 -10.32
C ASP A 16 7.82 31.62 -9.70
N GLY A 17 8.69 32.17 -10.55
CA GLY A 17 9.58 33.26 -10.21
C GLY A 17 8.92 34.62 -10.36
N LYS A 18 9.25 35.52 -9.42
CA LYS A 18 8.82 36.92 -9.43
C LYS A 18 9.89 37.81 -10.02
N ILE A 19 9.47 38.82 -10.76
CA ILE A 19 10.37 39.87 -11.24
C ILE A 19 10.90 40.68 -10.07
N VAL A 20 12.22 40.86 -9.98
CA VAL A 20 12.88 41.73 -9.00
C VAL A 20 13.40 43.03 -9.62
N GLU A 21 13.77 42.98 -10.90
CA GLU A 21 14.28 44.14 -11.63
C GLU A 21 13.77 44.12 -13.09
N LEU A 22 13.46 45.30 -13.61
CA LEU A 22 13.09 45.52 -15.01
C LEU A 22 13.85 46.70 -15.57
N THR A 23 14.50 46.51 -16.71
CA THR A 23 15.22 47.55 -17.44
C THR A 23 14.70 47.60 -18.86
N ARG A 24 14.06 48.70 -19.24
CA ARG A 24 13.52 48.84 -20.60
C ARG A 24 14.67 49.04 -21.60
N ILE A 25 14.68 48.24 -22.65
CA ILE A 25 15.65 48.35 -23.75
C ILE A 25 15.05 49.26 -24.83
N ASP A 26 13.83 48.94 -25.27
CA ASP A 26 13.05 49.74 -26.22
C ASP A 26 11.53 49.52 -26.01
N GLU A 27 10.71 50.01 -26.94
CA GLU A 27 9.25 49.84 -26.84
C GLU A 27 8.81 48.37 -26.87
N LYS A 28 9.54 47.51 -27.57
CA LYS A 28 9.21 46.10 -27.79
C LYS A 28 9.99 45.15 -26.87
N ARG A 29 11.03 45.61 -26.16
CA ARG A 29 11.94 44.75 -25.40
C ARG A 29 12.28 45.29 -24.01
N ILE A 30 12.31 44.38 -23.04
CA ILE A 30 12.65 44.66 -21.65
C ILE A 30 13.57 43.55 -21.13
N HIS A 31 14.62 43.93 -20.42
CA HIS A 31 15.42 43.02 -19.61
C HIS A 31 14.74 42.81 -18.25
N ALA A 32 14.55 41.56 -17.85
CA ALA A 32 13.91 41.20 -16.58
C ALA A 32 14.80 40.24 -15.78
N LYS A 33 15.02 40.57 -14.51
CA LYS A 33 15.64 39.66 -13.54
C LYS A 33 14.56 39.02 -12.69
N VAL A 34 14.52 37.70 -12.66
CA VAL A 34 13.49 36.91 -12.00
C VAL A 34 14.10 36.10 -10.86
N LEU A 35 13.52 36.21 -9.67
CA LEU A 35 13.89 35.43 -8.50
C LEU A 35 12.85 34.34 -8.26
N ILE A 36 13.32 33.10 -8.14
CA ILE A 36 12.55 31.92 -7.79
C ILE A 36 12.95 31.52 -6.36
N ASP A 37 12.00 31.60 -5.44
CA ASP A 37 12.17 31.19 -4.04
C ASP A 37 11.50 29.83 -3.78
N ASN A 38 11.93 29.13 -2.73
CA ASN A 38 11.31 27.88 -2.25
C ASN A 38 11.35 26.73 -3.28
N ILE A 39 12.45 26.59 -4.02
CA ILE A 39 12.64 25.45 -4.94
C ILE A 39 12.66 24.14 -4.15
N SER A 40 11.93 23.12 -4.62
CA SER A 40 11.93 21.81 -3.99
C SER A 40 13.34 21.21 -3.94
N PRO A 41 13.78 20.59 -2.83
CA PRO A 41 15.06 19.88 -2.81
C PRO A 41 15.09 18.69 -3.78
N SER A 42 13.93 18.19 -4.21
CA SER A 42 13.83 17.15 -5.24
C SER A 42 13.87 17.68 -6.68
N PHE A 43 14.04 19.00 -6.89
CA PHE A 43 14.06 19.57 -8.24
C PHE A 43 15.30 19.07 -9.01
N LEU A 44 15.07 18.30 -10.08
CA LEU A 44 16.15 17.67 -10.85
C LEU A 44 17.05 18.66 -11.57
N GLY A 45 16.58 19.91 -11.78
CA GLY A 45 17.37 20.98 -12.37
C GLY A 45 18.65 21.34 -11.60
N PHE A 46 18.79 20.94 -10.34
CA PHE A 46 20.06 21.06 -9.61
C PHE A 46 21.13 20.05 -10.06
N SER A 47 20.72 18.94 -10.66
CA SER A 47 21.57 17.77 -10.93
C SER A 47 21.82 17.47 -12.40
N ILE A 48 21.14 18.17 -13.32
CA ILE A 48 21.26 17.99 -14.77
C ILE A 48 22.03 19.15 -15.41
N GLU A 49 22.47 18.93 -16.64
CA GLU A 49 23.13 19.95 -17.47
C GLU A 49 22.23 21.18 -17.68
N LYS A 50 22.83 22.38 -17.64
CA LYS A 50 22.07 23.65 -17.70
C LYS A 50 21.28 23.81 -19.00
N GLU A 51 21.77 23.21 -20.07
CA GLU A 51 21.17 23.19 -21.41
C GLU A 51 19.82 22.46 -21.43
N ASN A 52 19.57 21.58 -20.46
CA ASN A 52 18.32 20.85 -20.29
C ASN A 52 17.37 21.53 -19.30
N VAL A 53 17.69 22.73 -18.81
CA VAL A 53 16.82 23.52 -17.93
C VAL A 53 16.36 24.76 -18.68
N PHE A 54 15.05 24.92 -18.80
CA PHE A 54 14.45 26.00 -19.60
C PHE A 54 13.52 26.85 -18.76
N PHE A 55 13.49 28.15 -19.03
CA PHE A 55 12.46 29.03 -18.47
C PHE A 55 11.15 28.87 -19.25
N ASN A 56 10.13 28.33 -18.60
CA ASN A 56 8.78 28.25 -19.11
C ASN A 56 7.99 29.51 -18.72
N LEU A 57 7.70 30.34 -19.71
CA LEU A 57 6.88 31.54 -19.53
C LEU A 57 5.42 31.15 -19.26
N LYS A 58 4.70 31.92 -18.44
CA LYS A 58 3.25 31.74 -18.30
C LYS A 58 2.56 32.00 -19.63
N SER A 59 1.74 31.04 -20.07
CA SER A 59 0.91 31.15 -21.28
C SER A 59 0.04 32.42 -21.31
N THR A 60 -0.39 32.95 -20.16
CA THR A 60 -1.06 34.26 -20.04
C THR A 60 -0.31 35.40 -20.76
N LEU A 61 1.01 35.47 -20.61
CA LEU A 61 1.85 36.48 -21.26
C LEU A 61 2.06 36.16 -22.74
N ALA A 62 2.33 34.89 -23.05
CA ALA A 62 2.53 34.40 -24.41
C ALA A 62 1.31 34.63 -25.30
N GLN A 63 0.11 34.38 -24.78
CA GLN A 63 -1.15 34.58 -25.51
C GLN A 63 -1.40 36.05 -25.85
N LEU A 64 -0.86 36.98 -25.06
CA LEU A 64 -0.93 38.42 -25.35
C LEU A 64 0.28 38.92 -26.15
N GLY A 65 1.13 38.00 -26.62
CA GLY A 65 2.25 38.29 -27.52
C GLY A 65 3.56 38.63 -26.83
N VAL A 66 3.70 38.39 -25.53
CA VAL A 66 5.00 38.52 -24.86
C VAL A 66 5.74 37.19 -24.92
N ASN A 67 6.94 37.17 -25.45
CA ASN A 67 7.83 36.01 -25.43
C ASN A 67 9.07 36.30 -24.57
N ALA A 68 9.78 35.25 -24.18
CA ALA A 68 10.99 35.33 -23.38
C ALA A 68 12.15 34.59 -24.04
N LYS A 69 13.34 35.17 -23.91
CA LYS A 69 14.62 34.52 -24.21
C LYS A 69 15.46 34.54 -22.95
N THR A 70 15.87 33.36 -22.47
CA THR A 70 16.79 33.24 -21.35
C THR A 70 18.18 33.68 -21.78
N ILE A 71 18.77 34.60 -21.01
CA ILE A 71 20.16 35.06 -21.20
C ILE A 71 21.07 34.15 -20.38
N GLU A 72 20.78 34.04 -19.09
CA GLU A 72 21.50 33.19 -18.14
C GLU A 72 20.62 32.87 -16.94
N PHE A 73 21.01 31.86 -16.17
CA PHE A 73 20.41 31.57 -14.88
C PHE A 73 21.40 30.90 -13.93
N GLU A 74 21.14 31.09 -12.64
CA GLU A 74 21.86 30.48 -11.54
C GLU A 74 20.89 29.78 -10.59
N LEU A 75 21.28 28.59 -10.11
CA LEU A 75 20.52 27.78 -9.17
C LEU A 75 21.37 27.51 -7.92
N SER A 76 20.77 27.66 -6.75
CA SER A 76 21.38 27.34 -5.46
C SER A 76 20.53 26.31 -4.72
N GLU A 77 21.04 25.07 -4.66
CA GLU A 77 20.41 23.97 -3.92
C GLU A 77 20.37 24.26 -2.43
N SER A 78 21.50 24.72 -1.85
CA SER A 78 21.63 25.03 -0.42
C SER A 78 20.65 26.12 0.05
N HIS A 79 20.41 27.14 -0.78
CA HIS A 79 19.46 28.22 -0.46
C HIS A 79 18.05 27.95 -0.98
N ARG A 80 17.84 26.88 -1.76
CA ARG A 80 16.57 26.58 -2.46
C ARG A 80 16.05 27.77 -3.27
N ARG A 81 16.95 28.42 -4.01
CA ARG A 81 16.68 29.64 -4.80
C ARG A 81 17.25 29.55 -6.20
N GLY A 82 16.65 30.29 -7.13
CA GLY A 82 17.14 30.46 -8.49
C GLY A 82 17.00 31.90 -8.96
N GLU A 83 17.95 32.36 -9.75
CA GLU A 83 17.91 33.66 -10.39
C GLU A 83 17.98 33.48 -11.91
N VAL A 84 17.10 34.15 -12.65
CA VAL A 84 17.00 34.02 -14.10
C VAL A 84 17.00 35.40 -14.74
N SER A 85 17.94 35.64 -15.65
CA SER A 85 18.00 36.86 -16.48
C SER A 85 17.35 36.58 -17.83
N LEU A 86 16.35 37.39 -18.19
CA LEU A 86 15.50 37.21 -19.36
C LEU A 86 15.49 38.48 -20.23
N GLU A 87 15.48 38.29 -21.55
CA GLU A 87 15.00 39.29 -22.50
C GLU A 87 13.54 38.99 -22.82
N LEU A 88 12.63 39.85 -22.37
CA LEU A 88 11.21 39.79 -22.72
C LEU A 88 10.96 40.66 -23.95
N PHE A 89 10.27 40.13 -24.96
CA PHE A 89 10.01 40.84 -26.20
C PHE A 89 8.60 40.63 -26.73
N SER A 90 8.07 41.64 -27.43
CA SER A 90 6.73 41.60 -27.99
C SER A 90 6.66 41.08 -29.43
N LEU A 91 5.65 40.25 -29.69
CA LEU A 91 5.24 39.67 -30.97
C LEU A 91 3.93 40.29 -31.51
N SER A 92 3.32 41.23 -30.76
CA SER A 92 2.06 41.88 -31.12
C SER A 92 1.97 43.33 -30.59
N SER A 93 0.93 44.07 -30.95
CA SER A 93 0.61 45.37 -30.34
C SER A 93 0.25 45.23 -28.86
N GLU A 94 -0.52 44.19 -28.53
CA GLU A 94 -0.97 43.87 -27.18
C GLU A 94 0.23 43.57 -26.28
N GLY A 95 1.24 42.86 -26.79
CA GLY A 95 2.44 42.53 -26.02
C GLY A 95 3.27 43.78 -25.69
N ILE A 96 3.27 44.81 -26.53
CA ILE A 96 3.92 46.10 -26.25
C ILE A 96 3.24 46.77 -25.06
N HIS A 97 1.90 46.80 -25.05
CA HIS A 97 1.12 47.33 -23.94
C HIS A 97 1.30 46.48 -22.66
N PHE A 98 1.42 45.16 -22.80
CA PHE A 98 1.64 44.27 -21.67
C PHE A 98 3.01 44.49 -21.04
N LEU A 99 4.07 44.56 -21.85
CA LEU A 99 5.42 44.89 -21.38
C LEU A 99 5.46 46.25 -20.69
N ALA A 100 4.73 47.25 -21.19
CA ALA A 100 4.64 48.56 -20.57
C ALA A 100 3.90 48.56 -19.21
N SER A 101 3.00 47.61 -18.99
CA SER A 101 2.22 47.47 -17.76
C SER A 101 2.90 46.58 -16.71
N LEU A 102 3.95 45.84 -17.12
CA LEU A 102 4.67 44.91 -16.26
C LEU A 102 5.50 45.66 -15.23
N SER A 103 5.48 45.20 -13.98
CA SER A 103 6.23 45.81 -12.88
C SER A 103 6.83 44.73 -11.97
N PRO A 104 7.82 45.08 -11.12
CA PRO A 104 8.37 44.16 -10.14
C PRO A 104 7.29 43.50 -9.27
N LYS A 105 7.61 42.32 -8.74
CA LYS A 105 6.72 41.39 -8.02
C LYS A 105 5.77 40.56 -8.89
N ALA A 106 5.66 40.82 -10.20
CA ALA A 106 4.87 39.97 -11.08
C ALA A 106 5.51 38.58 -11.24
N TYR A 107 4.73 37.52 -11.06
CA TYR A 107 5.14 36.12 -11.25
C TYR A 107 4.93 35.70 -12.70
N ILE A 108 6.00 35.54 -13.48
CA ILE A 108 5.90 35.44 -14.94
C ILE A 108 6.21 34.07 -15.54
N GLY A 109 6.79 33.15 -14.78
CA GLY A 109 7.14 31.82 -15.27
C GLY A 109 7.99 31.04 -14.28
N LYS A 110 8.45 29.87 -14.69
CA LYS A 110 9.17 28.91 -13.84
C LYS A 110 10.24 28.19 -14.63
N LEU A 111 11.18 27.54 -13.96
CA LEU A 111 12.13 26.65 -14.63
C LEU A 111 11.53 25.24 -14.78
N PHE A 112 11.77 24.62 -15.93
CA PHE A 112 11.46 23.23 -16.22
C PHE A 112 12.75 22.47 -16.48
N ALA A 113 12.92 21.32 -15.81
CA ALA A 113 14.04 20.41 -16.00
C ALA A 113 13.64 19.31 -16.99
N ALA A 114 14.14 19.37 -18.22
CA ALA A 114 13.92 18.37 -19.25
C ALA A 114 14.88 17.19 -19.08
N ASP A 115 14.74 16.46 -17.98
CA ASP A 115 15.60 15.31 -17.71
C ASP A 115 15.36 14.18 -18.72
N GLU A 116 16.40 13.84 -19.47
CA GLU A 116 16.41 12.77 -20.47
C GLU A 116 16.00 11.40 -19.91
N ARG A 117 16.21 11.15 -18.61
CA ARG A 117 15.79 9.92 -17.92
C ARG A 117 14.28 9.86 -17.73
N ARG A 118 13.61 11.02 -17.71
CA ARG A 118 12.14 11.14 -17.57
C ARG A 118 11.44 11.23 -18.92
N ARG A 119 12.17 11.42 -20.02
CA ARG A 119 11.60 11.54 -21.36
C ARG A 119 10.96 10.22 -21.81
N VAL A 120 9.70 10.28 -22.21
CA VAL A 120 8.95 9.10 -22.68
C VAL A 120 9.48 8.68 -24.04
N ARG A 121 9.92 7.42 -24.15
CA ARG A 121 10.52 6.86 -25.38
C ARG A 121 9.59 5.95 -26.16
N GLU A 122 8.76 5.21 -25.43
CA GLU A 122 7.92 4.16 -25.99
C GLU A 122 6.44 4.58 -26.02
N PRO A 123 5.72 4.41 -27.15
CA PRO A 123 4.29 4.72 -27.25
C PRO A 123 3.44 3.97 -26.22
N ILE A 124 3.89 2.77 -25.81
CA ILE A 124 3.17 1.93 -24.86
C ILE A 124 2.90 2.64 -23.53
N TYR A 125 3.82 3.49 -23.08
CA TYR A 125 3.72 4.23 -21.81
C TYR A 125 2.54 5.19 -21.78
N LEU A 126 2.25 5.89 -22.88
CA LEU A 126 1.05 6.74 -22.98
C LEU A 126 -0.19 5.92 -23.30
N SER A 127 -0.04 4.88 -24.13
CA SER A 127 -1.18 4.09 -24.60
C SER A 127 -1.99 3.47 -23.44
N ARG A 128 -1.30 3.02 -22.39
CA ARG A 128 -1.91 2.46 -21.18
C ARG A 128 -2.76 3.45 -20.37
N MET A 129 -2.59 4.76 -20.60
CA MET A 129 -3.32 5.81 -19.88
C MET A 129 -4.64 6.17 -20.56
N PHE A 130 -4.81 5.86 -21.85
CA PHE A 130 -6.06 6.13 -22.55
C PHE A 130 -7.20 5.26 -22.02
N GLY A 131 -8.39 5.86 -21.93
CA GLY A 131 -9.59 5.18 -21.44
C GLY A 131 -9.59 4.94 -19.92
N ARG A 132 -8.48 5.21 -19.24
CA ARG A 132 -8.40 5.16 -17.78
C ARG A 132 -8.77 6.50 -17.18
N THR A 133 -9.45 6.44 -16.05
CA THR A 133 -9.87 7.62 -15.29
C THR A 133 -9.30 7.56 -13.88
N ASP A 134 -9.20 8.71 -13.25
CA ASP A 134 -9.11 8.78 -11.80
C ASP A 134 -10.44 8.37 -11.16
N ARG A 135 -10.48 8.43 -9.83
CA ARG A 135 -11.66 8.05 -9.05
C ARG A 135 -12.89 8.93 -9.29
N GLU A 136 -12.71 10.19 -9.65
CA GLU A 136 -13.82 11.09 -10.00
C GLU A 136 -14.32 10.87 -11.44
N GLY A 137 -13.84 9.82 -12.12
CA GLY A 137 -14.17 9.53 -13.52
C GLY A 137 -13.48 10.47 -14.51
N ARG A 138 -12.47 11.23 -14.07
CA ARG A 138 -11.75 12.19 -14.90
C ARG A 138 -10.62 11.48 -15.64
N PRO A 139 -10.47 11.65 -16.96
CA PRO A 139 -9.49 10.91 -17.74
C PRO A 139 -8.04 11.24 -17.31
N LEU A 140 -7.18 10.22 -17.27
CA LEU A 140 -5.74 10.38 -16.97
C LEU A 140 -4.99 11.02 -18.14
N LEU A 141 -5.36 10.65 -19.36
CA LEU A 141 -4.87 11.23 -20.61
C LEU A 141 -5.99 11.23 -21.66
N SER A 142 -6.37 12.40 -22.18
CA SER A 142 -7.37 12.49 -23.26
C SER A 142 -7.28 13.80 -24.04
N LEU A 143 -7.79 13.77 -25.28
CA LEU A 143 -7.92 14.93 -26.15
C LEU A 143 -9.41 15.11 -26.51
N GLY A 144 -10.10 16.05 -25.85
CA GLY A 144 -11.54 16.29 -25.96
C GLY A 144 -12.37 15.79 -24.77
N GLU A 145 -13.70 15.86 -24.89
CA GLU A 145 -14.63 15.74 -23.74
C GLU A 145 -15.03 14.31 -23.33
N LYS A 146 -14.74 13.25 -24.10
CA LYS A 146 -15.22 11.89 -23.80
C LYS A 146 -14.27 10.75 -24.18
N GLN A 147 -14.36 9.67 -23.39
CA GLN A 147 -13.73 8.35 -23.56
C GLN A 147 -13.93 7.81 -24.99
N GLY A 148 -12.95 8.00 -25.86
CA GLY A 148 -13.00 7.52 -27.24
C GLY A 148 -11.75 7.95 -27.99
N LYS A 149 -11.25 7.07 -28.87
CA LYS A 149 -9.97 7.17 -29.60
C LYS A 149 -9.53 8.61 -29.84
N SER A 150 -8.41 8.95 -29.23
CA SER A 150 -7.74 10.23 -29.40
C SER A 150 -7.30 10.37 -30.85
N ASN A 151 -7.83 11.39 -31.55
CA ASN A 151 -7.52 11.68 -32.96
C ASN A 151 -6.10 12.26 -33.17
N TRP A 152 -5.19 12.05 -32.23
CA TRP A 152 -3.77 12.39 -32.36
C TRP A 152 -2.95 11.18 -32.81
N THR A 153 -1.84 11.40 -33.49
CA THR A 153 -0.90 10.33 -33.87
C THR A 153 0.24 10.29 -32.87
N LEU A 154 0.72 9.08 -32.55
CA LEU A 154 1.90 8.85 -31.71
C LEU A 154 2.99 8.25 -32.60
N GLU A 155 4.16 8.88 -32.65
CA GLU A 155 5.28 8.44 -33.47
C GLU A 155 6.56 8.43 -32.63
N GLN A 156 7.46 7.49 -32.92
CA GLN A 156 8.79 7.44 -32.31
C GLN A 156 9.77 8.13 -33.25
N ILE A 157 10.32 9.27 -32.82
CA ILE A 157 11.23 10.12 -33.59
C ILE A 157 12.48 10.35 -32.74
N ASP A 158 13.66 10.08 -33.29
CA ASP A 158 14.95 10.26 -32.60
C ASP A 158 15.02 9.60 -31.20
N GLY A 159 14.40 8.42 -31.07
CA GLY A 159 14.39 7.66 -29.81
C GLY A 159 13.52 8.26 -28.70
N ARG A 160 12.66 9.24 -29.01
CA ARG A 160 11.62 9.77 -28.12
C ARG A 160 10.23 9.61 -28.75
N MET A 161 9.21 9.52 -27.93
CA MET A 161 7.83 9.47 -28.41
C MET A 161 7.27 10.90 -28.51
N VAL A 162 6.67 11.19 -29.67
CA VAL A 162 6.04 12.47 -30.00
C VAL A 162 4.57 12.23 -30.35
N ALA A 163 3.68 13.05 -29.77
CA ALA A 163 2.28 13.10 -30.16
C ALA A 163 2.01 14.31 -31.07
N PHE A 164 1.30 14.11 -32.17
CA PHE A 164 0.87 15.19 -33.04
C PHE A 164 -0.61 15.49 -32.84
N LEU A 165 -0.89 16.65 -32.23
CA LEU A 165 -2.24 17.06 -31.86
C LEU A 165 -2.88 17.80 -33.03
N PRO A 166 -4.04 17.34 -33.54
CA PRO A 166 -4.73 18.05 -34.62
C PRO A 166 -5.25 19.42 -34.15
N LEU A 167 -5.05 20.43 -35.01
CA LEU A 167 -5.57 21.77 -34.80
C LEU A 167 -7.02 21.92 -35.28
N LYS A 168 -7.78 22.77 -34.60
CA LYS A 168 -9.11 23.21 -35.05
C LYS A 168 -8.99 24.19 -36.22
N PRO A 169 -9.94 24.19 -37.17
CA PRO A 169 -10.00 25.19 -38.24
C PRO A 169 -10.21 26.60 -37.68
N GLY A 170 -9.38 27.56 -38.10
CA GLY A 170 -9.37 28.93 -37.60
C GLY A 170 -8.19 29.28 -36.69
N VAL A 171 -8.21 30.51 -36.18
CA VAL A 171 -7.21 31.10 -35.27
C VAL A 171 -7.90 31.89 -34.16
N GLN A 172 -7.21 32.05 -33.04
CA GLN A 172 -7.67 32.85 -31.91
C GLN A 172 -7.15 34.29 -32.05
N THR A 173 -8.04 35.27 -31.95
CA THR A 173 -7.74 36.71 -31.95
C THR A 173 -8.34 37.40 -30.73
N TYR A 174 -8.14 38.72 -30.62
CA TYR A 174 -8.67 39.53 -29.52
C TYR A 174 -9.55 40.67 -30.04
N ASP A 175 -10.58 41.03 -29.28
CA ASP A 175 -11.26 42.32 -29.48
C ASP A 175 -10.33 43.48 -29.09
N LYS A 176 -10.46 44.64 -29.77
CA LYS A 176 -9.67 45.86 -29.48
C LYS A 176 -9.74 46.30 -28.01
N LYS A 177 -10.81 45.96 -27.29
CA LYS A 177 -11.01 46.24 -25.86
C LYS A 177 -10.07 45.45 -24.95
N VAL A 178 -9.36 44.43 -25.45
CA VAL A 178 -8.35 43.68 -24.67
C VAL A 178 -7.29 44.60 -24.07
N SER A 179 -6.98 45.71 -24.75
CA SER A 179 -6.07 46.76 -24.26
C SER A 179 -6.44 47.27 -22.86
N GLY A 180 -7.73 47.38 -22.53
CA GLY A 180 -8.20 47.78 -21.20
C GLY A 180 -8.05 46.70 -20.13
N LEU A 181 -7.94 45.42 -20.52
CA LEU A 181 -7.75 44.30 -19.61
C LEU A 181 -6.28 44.10 -19.23
N ILE A 182 -5.34 44.48 -20.11
CA ILE A 182 -3.90 44.26 -19.95
C ILE A 182 -3.35 44.77 -18.59
N PRO A 183 -3.63 46.00 -18.13
CA PRO A 183 -3.14 46.46 -16.83
C PRO A 183 -3.64 45.62 -15.65
N VAL A 184 -4.89 45.13 -15.73
CA VAL A 184 -5.49 44.27 -14.70
C VAL A 184 -4.78 42.91 -14.67
N LEU A 185 -4.47 42.34 -15.84
CA LEU A 185 -3.74 41.07 -15.92
C LEU A 185 -2.31 41.21 -15.40
N ALA A 186 -1.64 42.31 -15.74
CA ALA A 186 -0.29 42.60 -15.25
C ALA A 186 -0.25 42.76 -13.72
N GLU A 187 -1.26 43.40 -13.12
CA GLU A 187 -1.39 43.50 -11.67
C GLU A 187 -1.73 42.14 -11.05
N ALA A 188 -2.66 41.38 -11.64
CA ALA A 188 -3.04 40.06 -11.16
C ALA A 188 -1.85 39.08 -11.15
N LEU A 189 -0.85 39.24 -12.01
CA LEU A 189 0.37 38.43 -11.96
C LEU A 189 1.19 38.62 -10.68
N LYS A 190 0.98 39.67 -9.88
CA LYS A 190 1.61 39.85 -8.56
C LYS A 190 0.98 38.97 -7.48
N HIS A 191 -0.17 38.37 -7.79
CA HIS A 191 -1.02 37.58 -6.91
C HIS A 191 -1.08 36.13 -7.41
N PRO A 192 -0.15 35.25 -6.98
CA PRO A 192 -0.08 33.86 -7.49
C PRO A 192 -1.34 33.03 -7.24
N GLU A 193 -2.19 33.44 -6.28
CA GLU A 193 -3.49 32.86 -5.98
C GLU A 193 -4.57 33.15 -7.03
N ILE A 194 -4.40 34.17 -7.88
CA ILE A 194 -5.39 34.57 -8.89
C ILE A 194 -5.19 33.79 -10.19
N LYS A 195 -6.25 33.16 -10.69
CA LYS A 195 -6.26 32.46 -11.98
C LYS A 195 -6.35 33.43 -13.17
N VAL A 196 -5.23 34.07 -13.50
CA VAL A 196 -5.16 35.10 -14.55
C VAL A 196 -5.58 34.60 -15.94
N ARG A 197 -5.36 33.30 -16.25
CA ARG A 197 -5.71 32.71 -17.55
C ARG A 197 -7.21 32.80 -17.86
N GLU A 198 -8.07 32.63 -16.85
CA GLU A 198 -9.53 32.63 -17.03
C GLU A 198 -10.05 34.01 -17.46
N LEU A 199 -9.38 35.08 -17.04
CA LEU A 199 -9.74 36.46 -17.38
C LEU A 199 -9.49 36.78 -18.86
N ILE A 200 -8.44 36.21 -19.47
CA ILE A 200 -8.08 36.46 -20.87
C ILE A 200 -9.17 35.96 -21.82
N HIS A 201 -9.87 34.88 -21.46
CA HIS A 201 -10.94 34.30 -22.29
C HIS A 201 -12.09 35.29 -22.55
N LEU A 202 -12.28 36.32 -21.71
CA LEU A 202 -13.31 37.34 -21.90
C LEU A 202 -13.09 38.21 -23.14
N ALA A 203 -11.86 38.35 -23.60
CA ALA A 203 -11.49 39.21 -24.74
C ALA A 203 -11.19 38.42 -26.03
N GLN A 204 -11.27 37.09 -25.96
CA GLN A 204 -10.90 36.17 -27.02
C GLN A 204 -12.02 36.02 -28.07
N ARG A 205 -11.64 35.99 -29.35
CA ARG A 205 -12.52 35.73 -30.50
C ARG A 205 -11.95 34.66 -31.42
N TRP A 206 -12.81 33.81 -31.96
CA TRP A 206 -12.43 32.81 -32.96
C TRP A 206 -12.67 33.37 -34.35
N GLU A 207 -11.67 33.25 -35.22
CA GLU A 207 -11.76 33.67 -36.62
C GLU A 207 -11.43 32.51 -37.55
N ASP A 208 -12.25 32.31 -38.59
CA ASP A 208 -12.00 31.30 -39.61
C ASP A 208 -10.95 31.80 -40.60
N LYS A 209 -9.68 31.72 -40.18
CA LYS A 209 -8.50 32.07 -40.98
C LYS A 209 -7.55 30.88 -41.09
N LYS A 210 -6.77 30.87 -42.17
CA LYS A 210 -5.65 29.94 -42.33
C LYS A 210 -4.62 30.13 -41.22
N ARG A 211 -4.05 29.02 -40.74
CA ARG A 211 -3.04 29.00 -39.67
C ARG A 211 -1.64 29.20 -40.24
N LEU A 212 -1.41 30.35 -40.89
CA LEU A 212 -0.14 30.73 -41.50
C LEU A 212 0.64 31.66 -40.58
N ALA A 213 1.95 31.42 -40.44
CA ALA A 213 2.83 32.25 -39.62
C ALA A 213 3.33 33.46 -40.42
N SER A 214 3.18 34.68 -39.89
CA SER A 214 3.44 35.94 -40.60
C SER A 214 4.27 36.96 -39.80
N ASN A 215 5.33 36.50 -39.13
CA ASN A 215 6.20 37.27 -38.22
C ASN A 215 5.46 38.02 -37.09
N GLN A 216 4.24 37.58 -36.78
CA GLN A 216 3.41 38.06 -35.67
C GLN A 216 2.94 36.86 -34.85
N LEU A 217 2.37 37.14 -33.68
CA LEU A 217 1.74 36.12 -32.85
C LEU A 217 0.62 35.41 -33.63
N LEU A 218 0.71 34.09 -33.68
CA LEU A 218 -0.30 33.18 -34.19
C LEU A 218 -0.80 32.32 -33.02
N LEU A 219 -2.08 32.45 -32.69
CA LEU A 219 -2.73 31.62 -31.68
C LEU A 219 -3.62 30.58 -32.35
N VAL A 220 -3.36 29.32 -32.06
CA VAL A 220 -4.10 28.18 -32.62
C VAL A 220 -4.63 27.30 -31.51
N ASN A 221 -5.74 26.61 -31.78
CA ASN A 221 -6.36 25.75 -30.77
C ASN A 221 -6.38 24.28 -31.18
N THR A 222 -6.17 23.41 -30.21
CA THR A 222 -6.52 21.98 -30.30
C THR A 222 -7.88 21.75 -29.64
N LEU A 223 -8.35 20.50 -29.65
CA LEU A 223 -9.29 20.05 -28.62
C LEU A 223 -8.64 20.16 -27.22
N PRO A 224 -9.42 20.32 -26.14
CA PRO A 224 -8.89 20.32 -24.78
C PRO A 224 -8.03 19.09 -24.51
N LEU A 225 -6.77 19.31 -24.16
CA LEU A 225 -5.87 18.23 -23.76
C LEU A 225 -5.90 18.10 -22.24
N HIS A 226 -6.23 16.92 -21.75
CA HIS A 226 -6.21 16.57 -20.34
C HIS A 226 -5.00 15.67 -20.11
N ILE A 227 -4.00 16.18 -19.39
CA ILE A 227 -2.83 15.43 -18.97
C ILE A 227 -2.77 15.46 -17.45
N ARG A 228 -2.63 14.29 -16.80
CA ARG A 228 -2.46 14.18 -15.33
C ARG A 228 -1.23 13.40 -14.89
N THR A 229 -0.61 12.68 -15.81
CA THR A 229 0.36 11.63 -15.52
C THR A 229 1.73 11.87 -16.15
N VAL A 230 1.87 12.98 -16.89
CA VAL A 230 3.09 13.41 -17.58
C VAL A 230 3.13 14.93 -17.70
N PHE A 231 4.30 15.51 -17.97
CA PHE A 231 4.43 16.84 -18.56
C PHE A 231 4.43 16.70 -20.08
N GLY A 232 3.85 17.67 -20.78
CA GLY A 232 3.99 17.81 -22.23
C GLY A 232 4.90 18.99 -22.58
N ARG A 233 5.70 18.86 -23.64
CA ARG A 233 6.53 19.96 -24.16
C ARG A 233 6.38 20.07 -25.68
N VAL A 234 6.16 21.28 -26.18
CA VAL A 234 6.12 21.54 -27.63
C VAL A 234 7.51 21.36 -28.25
N VAL A 235 7.58 20.57 -29.33
CA VAL A 235 8.83 20.25 -30.03
C VAL A 235 9.03 21.21 -31.21
N ASN A 236 9.86 22.23 -31.03
CA ASN A 236 10.07 23.26 -32.05
C ASN A 236 10.67 22.69 -33.35
N GLU A 237 11.51 21.67 -33.27
CA GLU A 237 12.21 21.10 -34.44
C GLU A 237 11.26 20.39 -35.41
N LEU A 238 10.07 20.02 -34.94
CA LEU A 238 9.03 19.31 -35.71
C LEU A 238 7.89 20.23 -36.16
N LEU A 239 7.97 21.52 -35.88
CA LEU A 239 7.06 22.52 -36.46
C LEU A 239 7.45 22.81 -37.92
N PRO A 240 6.51 23.33 -38.74
CA PRO A 240 6.83 23.77 -40.10
C PRO A 240 8.02 24.72 -40.13
N LYS A 241 8.84 24.63 -41.18
CA LYS A 241 10.07 25.42 -41.28
C LYS A 241 9.76 26.91 -41.16
N GLY A 242 10.48 27.58 -40.25
CA GLY A 242 10.32 29.02 -39.97
C GLY A 242 9.31 29.35 -38.87
N VAL A 243 8.52 28.38 -38.41
CA VAL A 243 7.59 28.52 -37.28
C VAL A 243 8.27 28.13 -35.97
N LYS A 244 7.99 28.87 -34.90
CA LYS A 244 8.44 28.57 -33.54
C LYS A 244 7.32 28.77 -32.54
N HIS A 245 7.30 27.94 -31.50
CA HIS A 245 6.49 28.16 -30.31
C HIS A 245 7.18 29.18 -29.38
N THR A 246 6.40 29.93 -28.61
CA THR A 246 6.92 30.79 -27.54
C THR A 246 7.57 29.98 -26.41
N ALA A 247 8.21 30.67 -25.47
CA ALA A 247 8.76 30.08 -24.25
C ALA A 247 7.70 29.44 -23.32
N ALA A 248 6.40 29.64 -23.55
CA ALA A 248 5.31 28.97 -22.83
C ALA A 248 5.05 27.54 -23.34
N SER A 249 6.10 26.73 -23.42
CA SER A 249 6.09 25.45 -24.16
C SER A 249 5.73 24.23 -23.31
N ILE A 250 5.52 24.38 -22.00
CA ILE A 250 5.27 23.26 -21.07
C ILE A 250 3.80 23.17 -20.65
N LEU A 251 3.23 21.98 -20.83
CA LEU A 251 1.91 21.58 -20.34
C LEU A 251 2.08 20.77 -19.06
N GLN A 252 1.42 21.20 -17.98
CA GLN A 252 1.55 20.62 -16.65
C GLN A 252 0.38 19.67 -16.32
N PRO A 253 0.62 18.66 -15.47
CA PRO A 253 -0.37 17.64 -15.07
C PRO A 253 -1.40 18.12 -14.04
N ASP A 254 -1.30 19.36 -13.56
CA ASP A 254 -1.97 19.90 -12.37
C ASP A 254 -3.30 20.62 -12.67
N THR A 255 -3.76 20.58 -13.92
CA THR A 255 -4.93 21.35 -14.38
C THR A 255 -6.05 20.43 -14.84
N THR A 256 -7.29 20.87 -14.63
CA THR A 256 -8.48 20.17 -15.14
C THR A 256 -8.50 20.12 -16.66
N ALA A 257 -7.84 21.05 -17.35
CA ALA A 257 -7.42 20.99 -18.74
C ALA A 257 -6.05 21.67 -18.90
N SER A 258 -5.03 20.93 -19.35
CA SER A 258 -3.62 21.36 -19.48
C SER A 258 -3.42 22.53 -20.46
N GLY A 259 -4.44 22.80 -21.25
CA GLY A 259 -4.50 23.91 -22.19
C GLY A 259 -4.90 23.41 -23.57
N ASN A 260 -5.45 24.31 -24.37
CA ASN A 260 -5.87 24.01 -25.73
C ASN A 260 -5.49 25.13 -26.71
N ILE A 261 -4.72 26.13 -26.26
CA ILE A 261 -4.25 27.27 -27.05
C ILE A 261 -2.73 27.19 -27.06
N TYR A 262 -2.13 27.34 -28.23
CA TYR A 262 -0.69 27.32 -28.46
C TYR A 262 -0.26 28.63 -29.12
N GLU A 263 0.88 29.15 -28.67
CA GLU A 263 1.37 30.47 -29.07
C GLU A 263 2.58 30.32 -29.98
N LEU A 264 2.40 30.63 -31.27
CA LEU A 264 3.43 30.48 -32.29
C LEU A 264 3.78 31.82 -32.95
N TYR A 265 4.93 31.88 -33.60
CA TYR A 265 5.40 33.04 -34.36
C TYR A 265 6.45 32.60 -35.40
N GLY A 266 6.89 33.55 -36.22
CA GLY A 266 7.83 33.31 -37.33
C GLY A 266 7.14 33.38 -38.69
N GLU A 267 7.82 32.92 -39.73
CA GLU A 267 7.37 33.10 -41.12
C GLU A 267 7.38 31.77 -41.85
N SER A 268 6.23 31.38 -42.40
CA SER A 268 6.10 30.16 -43.19
C SER A 268 4.94 30.25 -44.18
N SER A 269 5.15 29.69 -45.37
CA SER A 269 4.09 29.53 -46.38
C SER A 269 3.26 28.26 -46.18
N GLU A 270 3.70 27.37 -45.27
CA GLU A 270 3.02 26.14 -44.93
C GLU A 270 1.97 26.38 -43.83
N GLU A 271 0.76 25.87 -44.03
CA GLU A 271 -0.30 25.98 -43.03
C GLU A 271 -0.06 24.99 -41.88
N LEU A 272 -0.11 25.49 -40.64
CA LEU A 272 0.04 24.65 -39.47
C LEU A 272 -1.20 23.76 -39.28
N THR A 273 -1.01 22.45 -39.24
CA THR A 273 -2.11 21.46 -39.11
C THR A 273 -2.11 20.74 -37.76
N GLN A 274 -0.95 20.66 -37.11
CA GLN A 274 -0.74 19.86 -35.91
C GLN A 274 0.25 20.53 -34.95
N ILE A 275 0.19 20.15 -33.67
CA ILE A 275 1.18 20.53 -32.65
C ILE A 275 1.94 19.29 -32.18
N PRO A 276 3.27 19.22 -32.38
CA PRO A 276 4.09 18.12 -31.88
C PRO A 276 4.40 18.32 -30.38
N LEU A 277 4.07 17.32 -29.57
CA LEU A 277 4.38 17.27 -28.14
C LEU A 277 5.27 16.07 -27.81
N GLU A 278 6.38 16.30 -27.12
CA GLU A 278 7.08 15.26 -26.38
C GLU A 278 6.61 15.23 -24.92
N PHE A 279 6.91 14.14 -24.19
CA PHE A 279 6.39 13.96 -22.83
C PHE A 279 7.48 13.55 -21.85
N TYR A 280 7.31 13.98 -20.60
CA TYR A 280 8.17 13.61 -19.47
C TYR A 280 7.35 12.99 -18.35
N THR A 281 7.75 11.82 -17.85
CA THR A 281 7.11 11.12 -16.74
C THR A 281 7.19 11.92 -15.45
N LEU A 282 6.19 11.76 -14.57
CA LEU A 282 6.22 12.34 -13.23
C LEU A 282 7.14 11.53 -12.30
N ASP A 283 7.41 12.10 -11.14
CA ASP A 283 7.90 11.35 -9.99
C ASP A 283 7.07 10.05 -9.77
N PRO A 284 7.70 8.89 -9.46
CA PRO A 284 7.03 7.61 -9.35
C PRO A 284 5.76 7.58 -8.49
N TYR A 285 5.72 8.40 -7.43
CA TYR A 285 4.56 8.46 -6.53
C TYR A 285 3.32 9.09 -7.18
N ARG A 286 3.46 9.79 -8.31
CA ARG A 286 2.41 10.61 -8.94
C ARG A 286 1.94 10.12 -10.30
N GLU A 287 2.42 8.96 -10.76
CA GLU A 287 2.17 8.47 -12.12
C GLU A 287 0.73 7.92 -12.34
N HIS A 288 -0.10 7.82 -11.31
CA HIS A 288 -1.42 7.16 -11.36
C HIS A 288 -1.38 5.70 -11.87
N VAL A 289 -0.33 4.96 -11.49
CA VAL A 289 -0.15 3.57 -11.93
C VAL A 289 -0.81 2.62 -10.93
N PHE A 290 -1.58 1.66 -11.44
CA PHE A 290 -2.18 0.60 -10.63
C PHE A 290 -1.12 -0.43 -10.25
N PHE A 291 -1.33 -1.05 -9.09
CA PHE A 291 -0.41 -2.05 -8.56
C PHE A 291 -0.28 -3.26 -9.47
N SER A 292 -1.36 -3.67 -10.12
CA SER A 292 -1.39 -4.78 -11.09
C SER A 292 -0.55 -4.52 -12.34
N ASP A 293 -0.26 -3.26 -12.68
CA ASP A 293 0.58 -2.92 -13.83
C ASP A 293 2.07 -2.80 -13.46
N ARG A 294 2.44 -3.12 -12.20
CA ARG A 294 3.82 -3.02 -11.69
C ARG A 294 4.48 -4.39 -11.65
N ASP A 295 4.62 -5.04 -12.80
CA ASP A 295 5.17 -6.42 -12.92
C ASP A 295 6.49 -6.60 -12.17
N GLN A 296 7.43 -5.65 -12.32
CA GLN A 296 8.72 -5.72 -11.61
C GLN A 296 8.55 -5.64 -10.10
N LEU A 297 7.67 -4.75 -9.58
CA LEU A 297 7.44 -4.66 -8.15
C LEU A 297 6.78 -5.93 -7.61
N GLN A 298 5.80 -6.47 -8.34
CA GLN A 298 5.14 -7.73 -7.98
C GLN A 298 6.13 -8.89 -7.93
N ALA A 299 6.99 -9.04 -8.94
CA ALA A 299 8.04 -10.06 -8.93
C ALA A 299 9.03 -9.85 -7.76
N SER A 300 9.40 -8.60 -7.47
CA SER A 300 10.34 -8.30 -6.38
C SER A 300 9.80 -8.56 -4.97
N ILE A 301 8.50 -8.39 -4.74
CA ILE A 301 7.88 -8.66 -3.42
C ILE A 301 7.51 -10.14 -3.23
N GLU A 302 7.49 -10.93 -4.31
CA GLU A 302 7.33 -12.38 -4.25
C GLU A 302 8.65 -13.10 -3.97
N ASP A 303 9.80 -12.44 -4.22
CA ASP A 303 11.13 -12.97 -3.88
C ASP A 303 11.51 -12.63 -2.42
N PRO A 304 11.57 -13.63 -1.51
CA PRO A 304 11.95 -13.39 -0.12
C PRO A 304 13.31 -12.71 -0.01
N LYS A 305 14.28 -13.07 -0.86
CA LYS A 305 15.63 -12.54 -0.79
C LYS A 305 15.64 -11.02 -0.97
N VAL A 306 14.88 -10.52 -1.95
CA VAL A 306 14.75 -9.08 -2.20
C VAL A 306 14.14 -8.37 -1.00
N LEU A 307 13.11 -8.92 -0.37
CA LEU A 307 12.50 -8.33 0.83
C LEU A 307 13.44 -8.34 2.04
N PHE A 308 14.19 -9.44 2.25
CA PHE A 308 15.20 -9.53 3.31
C PHE A 308 16.35 -8.54 3.10
N GLU A 309 16.82 -8.36 1.86
CA GLU A 309 17.84 -7.35 1.54
C GLU A 309 17.28 -5.93 1.73
N ALA A 310 16.07 -5.66 1.23
CA ALA A 310 15.40 -4.37 1.36
C ALA A 310 15.24 -3.96 2.84
N ILE A 311 14.77 -4.86 3.71
CA ILE A 311 14.53 -4.54 5.12
C ILE A 311 15.83 -4.29 5.90
N GLN A 312 16.95 -4.89 5.48
CA GLN A 312 18.27 -4.64 6.07
C GLN A 312 18.80 -3.22 5.78
N THR A 313 18.30 -2.54 4.75
CA THR A 313 18.66 -1.15 4.44
C THR A 313 18.07 -0.14 5.45
N ALA A 314 17.16 -0.58 6.31
CA ALA A 314 16.51 0.25 7.30
C ALA A 314 17.53 0.85 8.30
N PRO A 315 17.46 2.16 8.61
CA PRO A 315 18.49 2.86 9.36
C PRO A 315 18.62 2.39 10.82
N THR A 316 19.85 2.40 11.34
CA THR A 316 20.14 2.16 12.77
C THR A 316 19.78 3.38 13.63
N PRO A 317 19.52 3.19 14.94
CA PRO A 317 19.51 1.93 15.67
C PRO A 317 18.26 1.07 15.38
N SER A 318 18.38 -0.24 15.54
CA SER A 318 17.34 -1.23 15.18
C SER A 318 16.06 -1.11 16.02
N HIS A 319 16.12 -0.50 17.21
CA HIS A 319 14.95 -0.29 18.07
C HIS A 319 14.10 0.93 17.67
N HIS A 320 14.56 1.76 16.72
CA HIS A 320 13.75 2.85 16.17
C HIS A 320 12.74 2.34 15.16
N LYS A 321 11.57 2.97 15.14
CA LYS A 321 10.57 2.68 14.11
C LYS A 321 11.03 3.31 12.80
N CYS A 322 10.81 2.62 11.70
CA CYS A 322 10.97 3.20 10.37
C CYS A 322 9.97 2.64 9.37
N ALA A 323 9.70 3.43 8.34
CA ALA A 323 8.82 3.08 7.25
C ALA A 323 9.28 3.73 5.94
N THR A 324 9.00 3.06 4.83
CA THR A 324 9.09 3.61 3.48
C THR A 324 7.91 3.14 2.64
N PHE A 325 7.46 3.97 1.70
CA PHE A 325 6.40 3.61 0.76
C PHE A 325 7.04 3.33 -0.60
N VAL A 326 6.77 2.14 -1.15
CA VAL A 326 7.44 1.66 -2.36
C VAL A 326 6.41 1.52 -3.49
N VAL A 327 6.69 2.18 -4.61
CA VAL A 327 5.81 2.22 -5.79
C VAL A 327 6.45 1.62 -7.04
N LYS A 328 7.75 1.33 -7.03
CA LYS A 328 8.50 0.71 -8.15
C LYS A 328 9.42 -0.42 -7.67
N GLY A 329 9.64 -1.42 -8.52
CA GLY A 329 10.56 -2.53 -8.21
C GLY A 329 12.01 -2.05 -8.11
N GLU A 330 12.46 -1.20 -9.04
CA GLU A 330 13.80 -0.57 -8.97
C GLU A 330 14.02 0.22 -7.68
N GLN A 331 12.98 0.88 -7.14
CA GLN A 331 13.05 1.56 -5.86
C GLN A 331 13.32 0.55 -4.73
N LEU A 332 12.58 -0.58 -4.70
CA LEU A 332 12.75 -1.63 -3.69
C LEU A 332 14.17 -2.22 -3.71
N LEU A 333 14.68 -2.51 -4.91
CA LEU A 333 15.98 -3.14 -5.12
C LEU A 333 17.17 -2.24 -4.72
N ASN A 334 16.97 -0.93 -4.72
CA ASN A 334 18.04 0.05 -4.49
C ASN A 334 17.80 0.92 -3.24
N LEU A 335 16.99 0.43 -2.28
CA LEU A 335 16.72 1.16 -1.05
C LEU A 335 18.02 1.48 -0.29
N LYS A 336 18.08 2.70 0.25
CA LYS A 336 19.18 3.20 1.09
C LYS A 336 18.62 3.67 2.43
N PRO A 337 19.44 3.77 3.48
CA PRO A 337 19.00 4.30 4.78
C PRO A 337 18.31 5.68 4.72
N SER A 338 18.66 6.52 3.74
CA SER A 338 18.06 7.84 3.50
C SER A 338 16.61 7.79 2.97
N ASP A 339 16.18 6.65 2.42
CA ASP A 339 14.85 6.47 1.82
C ASP A 339 13.79 6.06 2.86
N TRP A 340 14.23 5.86 4.11
CA TRP A 340 13.39 5.51 5.24
C TRP A 340 13.11 6.73 6.10
N ILE A 341 11.84 6.90 6.48
CA ILE A 341 11.49 7.80 7.57
C ILE A 341 11.73 7.02 8.87
N GLN A 342 12.65 7.50 9.70
CA GLN A 342 12.93 6.92 11.01
C GLN A 342 12.44 7.86 12.11
N THR A 343 11.78 7.32 13.13
CA THR A 343 11.37 8.07 14.30
C THR A 343 11.72 7.36 15.60
N GLU A 344 12.22 8.16 16.53
CA GLU A 344 12.43 7.81 17.93
C GLU A 344 11.14 8.15 18.70
N SER A 345 10.04 7.46 18.42
CA SER A 345 8.79 7.75 19.14
C SER A 345 8.90 7.24 20.58
N ALA A 346 9.20 8.09 21.56
CA ALA A 346 8.88 7.79 22.95
C ALA A 346 7.35 7.79 23.08
N HIS A 347 6.75 6.65 23.43
CA HIS A 347 5.32 6.63 23.73
C HIS A 347 5.13 7.30 25.09
N GLU A 348 4.52 8.49 25.09
CA GLU A 348 4.03 9.14 26.31
C GLU A 348 2.73 8.47 26.74
N GLU A 349 2.56 8.27 28.04
CA GLU A 349 1.34 7.68 28.60
C GLU A 349 0.14 8.60 28.36
N PHE A 350 -0.97 8.02 27.90
CA PHE A 350 -2.19 8.77 27.66
C PHE A 350 -2.91 9.06 28.98
N PRO A 351 -3.33 10.32 29.23
CA PRO A 351 -3.84 10.76 30.53
C PRO A 351 -5.21 10.16 30.88
N GLY A 352 -5.86 9.49 29.92
CA GLY A 352 -7.05 8.70 30.15
C GLY A 352 -8.35 9.49 30.11
N PHE A 353 -9.44 8.78 30.41
CA PHE A 353 -10.82 9.21 30.23
C PHE A 353 -11.16 10.58 30.87
N PHE A 354 -10.51 10.93 31.99
CA PHE A 354 -10.78 12.17 32.72
C PHE A 354 -10.13 13.42 32.08
N HIS A 355 -9.26 13.25 31.07
CA HIS A 355 -8.56 14.34 30.39
C HIS A 355 -8.69 14.25 28.86
N PRO A 356 -9.91 14.30 28.31
CA PRO A 356 -10.16 13.97 26.90
C PRO A 356 -9.46 14.91 25.91
N ARG A 357 -9.32 16.20 26.23
CA ARG A 357 -8.62 17.17 25.37
C ARG A 357 -7.12 16.89 25.31
N GLU A 358 -6.48 16.77 26.48
CA GLU A 358 -5.05 16.44 26.56
C GLU A 358 -4.76 15.07 25.93
N GLN A 359 -5.68 14.10 26.10
CA GLN A 359 -5.56 12.81 25.45
C GLN A 359 -5.62 12.93 23.92
N ALA A 360 -6.55 13.70 23.36
CA ALA A 360 -6.64 13.91 21.92
C ALA A 360 -5.35 14.56 21.36
N GLU A 361 -4.82 15.58 22.05
CA GLU A 361 -3.57 16.25 21.67
C GLU A 361 -2.37 15.29 21.69
N LYS A 362 -2.23 14.48 22.75
CA LYS A 362 -1.16 13.47 22.85
C LYS A 362 -1.28 12.37 21.81
N VAL A 363 -2.51 11.91 21.52
CA VAL A 363 -2.79 10.94 20.46
C VAL A 363 -2.39 11.49 19.10
N GLU A 364 -2.76 12.73 18.78
CA GLU A 364 -2.42 13.39 17.52
C GLU A 364 -0.90 13.55 17.37
N LYS A 365 -0.21 14.03 18.43
CA LYS A 365 1.26 14.11 18.47
C LYS A 365 1.91 12.75 18.25
N TYR A 366 1.40 11.70 18.90
CA TYR A 366 1.94 10.35 18.74
C TYR A 366 1.68 9.78 17.34
N MET A 367 0.51 10.03 16.76
CA MET A 367 0.16 9.68 15.38
C MET A 367 1.11 10.35 14.38
N HIS A 368 1.34 11.66 14.50
CA HIS A 368 2.28 12.42 13.65
C HIS A 368 3.73 11.95 13.80
N SER A 369 4.08 11.36 14.95
CA SER A 369 5.41 10.77 15.17
C SER A 369 5.60 9.40 14.52
N GLN A 370 4.55 8.74 14.02
CA GLN A 370 4.71 7.44 13.37
C GLN A 370 5.40 7.61 12.02
N PRO A 371 6.37 6.74 11.66
CA PRO A 371 7.13 6.92 10.43
C PRO A 371 6.29 6.70 9.17
N SER A 372 5.15 6.01 9.27
CA SER A 372 4.20 5.84 8.17
C SER A 372 3.32 7.07 7.95
N TYR A 373 3.16 7.96 8.94
CA TYR A 373 2.23 9.10 8.87
C TYR A 373 2.43 9.96 7.63
N PRO A 374 3.65 10.40 7.25
CA PRO A 374 3.82 11.29 6.10
C PRO A 374 3.37 10.67 4.77
N TYR A 375 3.54 9.35 4.61
CA TYR A 375 3.08 8.64 3.41
C TYR A 375 1.56 8.52 3.38
N LEU A 376 0.96 8.12 4.50
CA LEU A 376 -0.49 7.97 4.59
C LEU A 376 -1.19 9.32 4.42
N GLU A 377 -0.64 10.39 5.00
CA GLU A 377 -1.14 11.75 4.85
C GLU A 377 -1.01 12.23 3.39
N ALA A 378 0.12 11.94 2.72
CA ALA A 378 0.31 12.29 1.32
C ALA A 378 -0.65 11.54 0.38
N ILE A 379 -0.99 10.28 0.68
CA ILE A 379 -2.04 9.54 -0.03
C ILE A 379 -3.41 10.17 0.22
N GLU A 380 -3.75 10.46 1.49
CA GLU A 380 -5.04 11.05 1.88
C GLU A 380 -5.26 12.43 1.21
N LYS A 381 -4.21 13.23 1.07
CA LYS A 381 -4.23 14.54 0.39
C LYS A 381 -4.19 14.43 -1.15
N GLY A 382 -4.17 13.22 -1.72
CA GLY A 382 -4.11 13.00 -3.18
C GLY A 382 -2.77 13.39 -3.81
N VAL A 383 -1.72 13.46 -3.01
CA VAL A 383 -0.37 13.82 -3.45
C VAL A 383 0.40 12.59 -3.94
N ILE A 384 0.25 11.46 -3.26
CA ILE A 384 0.65 10.15 -3.79
C ILE A 384 -0.56 9.56 -4.51
N THR A 385 -0.40 9.28 -5.80
CA THR A 385 -1.47 8.79 -6.68
C THR A 385 -1.10 7.48 -7.39
N SER A 386 0.12 6.98 -7.21
CA SER A 386 0.50 5.61 -7.60
C SER A 386 0.19 4.63 -6.47
N GLN A 387 -0.35 3.47 -6.83
CA GLN A 387 -0.55 2.38 -5.86
C GLN A 387 0.81 1.72 -5.53
N GLY A 388 0.96 1.23 -4.29
CA GLY A 388 2.21 0.68 -3.80
C GLY A 388 2.07 -0.10 -2.50
N ILE A 389 3.21 -0.41 -1.87
CA ILE A 389 3.28 -1.12 -0.60
C ILE A 389 3.95 -0.25 0.47
N LEU A 390 3.59 -0.49 1.73
CA LEU A 390 4.28 0.07 2.87
C LEU A 390 5.25 -0.98 3.42
N LEU A 391 6.53 -0.66 3.46
CA LEU A 391 7.56 -1.48 4.07
C LEU A 391 7.96 -0.85 5.40
N THR A 392 7.84 -1.60 6.50
CA THR A 392 8.08 -1.09 7.86
C THR A 392 8.97 -2.03 8.67
N ARG A 393 9.71 -1.51 9.64
CA ARG A 393 10.43 -2.38 10.58
C ARG A 393 9.50 -3.08 11.55
N PHE A 394 8.53 -2.34 12.09
CA PHE A 394 7.54 -2.87 13.02
C PHE A 394 6.15 -2.81 12.40
N PHE A 395 5.26 -3.73 12.78
CA PHE A 395 3.85 -3.65 12.41
C PHE A 395 3.29 -2.24 12.74
N PRO A 396 2.54 -1.61 11.82
CA PRO A 396 2.00 -0.28 12.05
C PRO A 396 1.20 -0.20 13.35
N SER A 397 1.39 0.90 14.10
CA SER A 397 0.71 1.09 15.37
C SER A 397 -0.82 1.15 15.18
N PRO A 398 -1.61 0.52 16.08
CA PRO A 398 -3.08 0.60 16.06
C PRO A 398 -3.64 2.02 16.06
N ILE A 399 -2.90 3.01 16.55
CA ILE A 399 -3.31 4.43 16.49
C ILE A 399 -3.47 4.94 15.05
N MET A 400 -2.77 4.32 14.09
CA MET A 400 -2.84 4.65 12.66
C MET A 400 -4.10 4.11 11.99
N LYS A 401 -4.94 3.33 12.70
CA LYS A 401 -6.14 2.66 12.15
C LYS A 401 -7.04 3.61 11.37
N ARG A 402 -7.29 4.81 11.87
CA ARG A 402 -8.12 5.82 11.17
C ARG A 402 -7.57 6.14 9.77
N MET A 403 -6.25 6.33 9.65
CA MET A 403 -5.62 6.66 8.38
C MET A 403 -5.50 5.44 7.48
N LEU A 404 -5.09 4.28 8.02
CA LEU A 404 -4.90 3.06 7.24
C LEU A 404 -6.20 2.56 6.58
N LEU A 405 -7.34 2.79 7.24
CA LEU A 405 -8.65 2.37 6.75
C LEU A 405 -9.41 3.51 6.05
N SER A 406 -8.79 4.67 5.83
CA SER A 406 -9.44 5.73 5.07
C SER A 406 -9.59 5.30 3.61
N GLU A 407 -10.64 5.79 2.97
CA GLU A 407 -10.98 5.42 1.59
C GLU A 407 -9.85 5.71 0.61
N GLN A 408 -9.20 6.86 0.78
CA GLN A 408 -8.04 7.22 -0.02
C GLN A 408 -6.91 6.22 0.23
N VAL A 409 -6.62 5.85 1.47
CA VAL A 409 -5.45 5.02 1.77
C VAL A 409 -5.59 3.59 1.26
N TYR A 410 -6.69 2.88 1.52
CA TYR A 410 -6.80 1.48 1.09
C TYR A 410 -6.90 1.33 -0.44
N GLU A 411 -7.26 2.40 -1.17
CA GLU A 411 -7.21 2.43 -2.63
C GLU A 411 -5.77 2.47 -3.18
N TYR A 412 -4.80 3.04 -2.47
CA TYR A 412 -3.41 3.15 -2.92
C TYR A 412 -2.43 2.22 -2.19
N LEU A 413 -2.71 1.88 -0.94
CA LEU A 413 -1.93 0.94 -0.14
C LEU A 413 -2.39 -0.49 -0.40
N LYS A 414 -1.59 -1.28 -1.11
CA LYS A 414 -1.94 -2.66 -1.52
C LYS A 414 -1.31 -3.75 -0.67
N GLY A 415 -0.27 -3.42 0.09
CA GLY A 415 0.32 -4.35 1.04
C GLY A 415 1.12 -3.65 2.13
N ILE A 416 1.17 -4.27 3.31
CA ILE A 416 2.03 -3.88 4.43
C ILE A 416 3.00 -5.03 4.67
N TYR A 417 4.29 -4.75 4.56
CA TYR A 417 5.37 -5.70 4.81
C TYR A 417 6.13 -5.24 6.05
N PHE A 418 6.25 -6.10 7.05
CA PHE A 418 6.95 -5.76 8.29
C PHE A 418 7.91 -6.86 8.76
N ASN A 419 8.94 -6.48 9.49
CA ASN A 419 9.94 -7.40 10.04
C ASN A 419 9.56 -7.93 11.44
N LYS A 420 9.15 -7.03 12.34
CA LYS A 420 8.84 -7.36 13.74
C LYS A 420 7.38 -7.04 14.08
N PRO A 421 6.62 -7.98 14.65
CA PRO A 421 5.26 -7.76 15.14
C PRO A 421 5.10 -6.56 16.08
N SER A 422 6.05 -6.33 16.97
CA SER A 422 5.96 -5.27 17.96
C SER A 422 7.32 -4.68 18.32
N ARG A 423 7.37 -3.36 18.47
CA ARG A 423 8.56 -2.70 19.04
C ARG A 423 8.72 -3.01 20.53
N SER A 424 7.61 -3.02 21.27
CA SER A 424 7.63 -3.17 22.72
C SER A 424 7.65 -4.65 23.16
N HIS A 425 7.13 -5.55 22.32
CA HIS A 425 6.95 -6.96 22.68
C HIS A 425 7.66 -7.93 21.72
N GLY A 426 8.55 -7.44 20.83
CA GLY A 426 9.24 -8.30 19.88
C GLY A 426 8.25 -9.02 18.94
N ASP A 427 8.25 -10.35 18.96
CA ASP A 427 7.47 -11.16 18.01
C ASP A 427 6.02 -11.41 18.41
N PHE A 428 5.51 -10.70 19.43
CA PHE A 428 4.19 -10.93 19.99
C PHE A 428 3.26 -9.74 19.75
N PHE A 429 2.10 -10.02 19.15
CA PHE A 429 1.06 -9.03 18.92
C PHE A 429 0.29 -8.73 20.21
N SER A 430 -0.02 -7.45 20.43
CA SER A 430 -1.03 -7.05 21.40
C SER A 430 -2.44 -7.36 20.88
N HIS A 431 -3.45 -7.24 21.75
CA HIS A 431 -4.85 -7.37 21.33
C HIS A 431 -5.24 -6.33 20.25
N GLU A 432 -4.82 -5.08 20.42
CA GLU A 432 -5.09 -4.02 19.43
C GLU A 432 -4.43 -4.29 18.08
N ASP A 433 -3.21 -4.83 18.07
CA ASP A 433 -2.53 -5.19 16.83
C ASP A 433 -3.31 -6.29 16.08
N ARG A 434 -3.81 -7.31 16.80
CA ARG A 434 -4.62 -8.39 16.21
C ARG A 434 -5.96 -7.90 15.67
N SER A 435 -6.60 -6.97 16.38
CA SER A 435 -7.80 -6.31 15.88
C SER A 435 -7.50 -5.54 14.59
N LEU A 436 -6.39 -4.79 14.54
CA LEU A 436 -5.98 -4.07 13.34
C LEU A 436 -5.68 -5.03 12.16
N LEU A 437 -5.06 -6.19 12.40
CA LEU A 437 -4.81 -7.20 11.36
C LEU A 437 -6.11 -7.67 10.67
N LEU A 438 -7.15 -7.96 11.46
CA LEU A 438 -8.47 -8.35 10.94
C LEU A 438 -9.11 -7.22 10.13
N ASP A 439 -9.04 -5.98 10.64
CA ASP A 439 -9.59 -4.83 9.93
C ASP A 439 -8.88 -4.59 8.60
N LEU A 440 -7.54 -4.58 8.58
CA LEU A 440 -6.76 -4.41 7.36
C LEU A 440 -7.10 -5.48 6.32
N ALA A 441 -7.21 -6.74 6.73
CA ALA A 441 -7.60 -7.84 5.85
C ALA A 441 -9.02 -7.65 5.29
N LYS A 442 -9.97 -7.19 6.12
CA LYS A 442 -11.35 -6.90 5.72
C LYS A 442 -11.45 -5.78 4.68
N PHE A 443 -10.56 -4.79 4.75
CA PHE A 443 -10.44 -3.70 3.78
C PHE A 443 -9.57 -4.05 2.56
N GLY A 444 -9.16 -5.32 2.42
CA GLY A 444 -8.41 -5.80 1.26
C GLY A 444 -6.93 -5.39 1.24
N ILE A 445 -6.40 -4.88 2.36
CA ILE A 445 -4.98 -4.60 2.51
C ILE A 445 -4.29 -5.89 2.94
N SER A 446 -3.38 -6.41 2.11
CA SER A 446 -2.64 -7.62 2.45
C SER A 446 -1.52 -7.32 3.44
N ILE A 447 -1.31 -8.17 4.43
CA ILE A 447 -0.32 -7.97 5.49
C ILE A 447 0.67 -9.12 5.47
N PHE A 448 1.96 -8.80 5.46
CA PHE A 448 3.06 -9.75 5.33
C PHE A 448 4.08 -9.55 6.45
N TRP A 449 4.44 -10.67 7.09
CA TRP A 449 5.54 -10.77 8.04
C TRP A 449 6.75 -11.35 7.32
N ILE A 450 7.82 -10.55 7.25
CA ILE A 450 9.17 -10.97 6.84
C ILE A 450 9.80 -11.69 8.04
N ASP A 451 9.63 -13.01 8.12
CA ASP A 451 10.02 -13.82 9.28
C ASP A 451 11.49 -14.25 9.18
N GLU A 452 12.36 -13.55 9.89
CA GLU A 452 13.81 -13.84 9.91
C GLU A 452 14.14 -15.21 10.49
N HIS A 453 13.30 -15.76 11.38
CA HIS A 453 13.57 -17.05 12.01
C HIS A 453 13.33 -18.21 11.04
N ALA A 454 12.23 -18.16 10.30
CA ALA A 454 11.90 -19.17 9.30
C ALA A 454 12.57 -18.93 7.93
N HIS A 455 13.13 -17.73 7.72
CA HIS A 455 13.56 -17.24 6.40
C HIS A 455 12.44 -17.30 5.35
N GLU A 456 11.20 -17.01 5.77
CA GLU A 456 10.01 -17.04 4.92
C GLU A 456 9.22 -15.73 4.98
N ILE A 457 8.39 -15.50 3.96
CA ILE A 457 7.38 -14.43 3.97
C ILE A 457 6.03 -15.06 4.28
N LEU A 458 5.44 -14.63 5.39
CA LEU A 458 4.14 -15.12 5.85
C LEU A 458 3.07 -14.06 5.61
N ARG A 459 1.92 -14.45 5.05
CA ARG A 459 0.76 -13.57 4.89
C ARG A 459 -0.22 -13.78 6.03
N TYR A 460 -0.75 -12.70 6.60
CA TYR A 460 -1.88 -12.80 7.53
C TYR A 460 -3.15 -13.24 6.77
N VAL A 461 -3.76 -14.34 7.23
CA VAL A 461 -4.95 -14.93 6.65
C VAL A 461 -6.01 -15.13 7.75
N PRO A 462 -7.13 -14.39 7.71
CA PRO A 462 -8.28 -14.68 8.56
C PRO A 462 -8.84 -16.08 8.30
N LYS A 463 -9.17 -16.84 9.35
CA LYS A 463 -9.86 -18.13 9.17
C LYS A 463 -11.34 -17.85 8.84
N PRO A 464 -11.91 -18.45 7.78
CA PRO A 464 -13.30 -18.17 7.39
C PRO A 464 -14.30 -18.40 8.53
N GLY A 465 -15.18 -17.41 8.74
CA GLY A 465 -16.22 -17.46 9.78
C GLY A 465 -15.68 -17.37 11.22
N LYS A 466 -14.43 -16.94 11.42
CA LYS A 466 -13.80 -16.74 12.73
C LYS A 466 -13.27 -15.31 12.85
N ASP A 467 -13.27 -14.80 14.08
CA ASP A 467 -12.68 -13.50 14.43
C ASP A 467 -11.19 -13.63 14.79
N SER A 468 -10.47 -14.51 14.09
CA SER A 468 -9.02 -14.69 14.23
C SER A 468 -8.40 -15.29 12.97
N GLY A 469 -7.07 -15.28 12.91
CA GLY A 469 -6.30 -15.73 11.74
C GLY A 469 -4.86 -16.05 12.12
N MET A 470 -4.07 -16.47 11.15
CA MET A 470 -2.65 -16.79 11.31
C MET A 470 -1.81 -16.15 10.20
N PHE A 471 -0.53 -15.95 10.47
CA PHE A 471 0.47 -15.73 9.43
C PHE A 471 0.82 -17.08 8.79
N VAL A 472 0.62 -17.21 7.48
CA VAL A 472 0.71 -18.46 6.72
C VAL A 472 1.67 -18.28 5.55
N PRO A 473 2.54 -19.26 5.22
CA PRO A 473 3.38 -19.20 4.04
C PRO A 473 2.56 -18.97 2.77
N LEU A 474 3.07 -18.18 1.82
CA LEU A 474 2.33 -17.76 0.63
C LEU A 474 1.78 -18.97 -0.17
N SER A 475 2.56 -20.04 -0.27
CA SER A 475 2.20 -21.27 -0.98
C SER A 475 1.15 -22.13 -0.27
N LYS A 476 0.82 -21.82 0.99
CA LYS A 476 -0.08 -22.62 1.85
C LYS A 476 -1.37 -21.89 2.24
N VAL A 477 -1.62 -20.69 1.69
CA VAL A 477 -2.81 -19.88 2.00
C VAL A 477 -4.12 -20.65 1.73
N GLU A 478 -4.24 -21.25 0.55
CA GLU A 478 -5.45 -22.03 0.18
C GLU A 478 -5.61 -23.26 1.07
N THR A 479 -4.49 -23.92 1.41
CA THR A 479 -4.45 -25.03 2.36
C THR A 479 -5.01 -24.62 3.71
N PHE A 480 -4.55 -23.51 4.29
CA PHE A 480 -5.01 -23.03 5.60
C PHE A 480 -6.51 -22.70 5.63
N ILE A 481 -7.00 -22.00 4.61
CA ILE A 481 -8.40 -21.55 4.52
C ILE A 481 -9.34 -22.76 4.54
N SER A 482 -9.06 -23.75 3.69
CA SER A 482 -9.94 -24.89 3.44
C SER A 482 -9.67 -26.11 4.33
N ALA A 483 -8.59 -26.09 5.12
CA ALA A 483 -8.21 -27.25 5.91
C ALA A 483 -9.18 -27.56 7.06
N THR A 484 -9.33 -28.86 7.29
CA THR A 484 -9.79 -29.45 8.53
C THR A 484 -8.68 -29.35 9.57
N MET A 485 -9.03 -28.79 10.73
CA MET A 485 -8.09 -28.46 11.79
C MET A 485 -7.98 -29.62 12.78
N VAL A 486 -6.89 -30.38 12.70
CA VAL A 486 -6.55 -31.40 13.70
C VAL A 486 -5.74 -30.71 14.80
N GLY A 487 -6.00 -31.01 16.06
CA GLY A 487 -5.27 -30.37 17.16
C GLY A 487 -4.67 -31.37 18.12
N VAL A 488 -3.46 -31.05 18.60
CA VAL A 488 -2.75 -31.89 19.57
C VAL A 488 -2.48 -31.08 20.84
N TYR A 489 -3.07 -31.53 21.93
CA TYR A 489 -2.87 -31.01 23.28
C TYR A 489 -2.12 -32.02 24.15
N GLY A 490 -1.20 -31.53 24.99
CA GLY A 490 -0.47 -32.39 25.92
C GLY A 490 0.57 -31.62 26.70
N SER A 491 1.39 -32.35 27.46
CA SER A 491 2.48 -31.79 28.25
C SER A 491 3.53 -31.10 27.38
N ASN A 492 4.02 -29.95 27.84
CA ASN A 492 5.21 -29.29 27.30
C ASN A 492 6.53 -29.87 27.87
N LEU A 493 6.45 -30.72 28.91
CA LEU A 493 7.62 -31.30 29.59
C LEU A 493 7.93 -32.73 29.15
N MET A 494 7.01 -33.38 28.45
CA MET A 494 7.14 -34.77 28.03
C MET A 494 6.87 -34.87 26.54
N GLU A 495 7.73 -35.58 25.81
CA GLU A 495 7.46 -36.03 24.44
C GLU A 495 6.75 -37.39 24.44
N GLY A 496 7.06 -38.23 25.43
CA GLY A 496 6.54 -39.59 25.56
C GLY A 496 6.97 -40.50 24.40
N THR A 497 6.26 -41.62 24.21
CA THR A 497 6.43 -42.56 23.09
C THR A 497 5.29 -42.45 22.08
N PHE A 498 4.67 -41.28 21.97
CA PHE A 498 3.41 -41.07 21.25
C PHE A 498 3.59 -40.77 19.76
N GLU A 499 4.81 -40.44 19.31
CA GLU A 499 5.08 -40.08 17.93
C GLU A 499 4.63 -41.13 16.90
N PRO A 500 4.93 -42.44 17.06
CA PRO A 500 4.46 -43.45 16.11
C PRO A 500 2.94 -43.51 16.02
N LEU A 501 2.25 -43.32 17.15
CA LEU A 501 0.79 -43.34 17.23
C LEU A 501 0.19 -42.12 16.53
N ILE A 502 0.68 -40.91 16.82
CA ILE A 502 0.25 -39.67 16.14
C ILE A 502 0.47 -39.80 14.62
N LYS A 503 1.65 -40.30 14.22
CA LYS A 503 1.98 -40.51 12.80
C LYS A 503 1.01 -41.45 12.11
N GLN A 504 0.75 -42.61 12.70
CA GLN A 504 -0.21 -43.58 12.15
C GLN A 504 -1.63 -43.02 12.08
N LEU A 505 -2.08 -42.24 13.07
CA LEU A 505 -3.39 -41.57 13.03
C LEU A 505 -3.48 -40.57 11.88
N LEU A 506 -2.48 -39.72 11.70
CA LEU A 506 -2.47 -38.71 10.65
C LEU A 506 -2.32 -39.35 9.25
N GLU A 507 -1.49 -40.38 9.10
CA GLU A 507 -1.41 -41.17 7.87
C GLU A 507 -2.74 -41.85 7.53
N GLY A 508 -3.43 -42.39 8.54
CA GLY A 508 -4.76 -42.97 8.35
C GLY A 508 -5.80 -41.94 7.92
N LEU A 509 -5.82 -40.76 8.55
CA LEU A 509 -6.69 -39.66 8.13
C LEU A 509 -6.41 -39.21 6.69
N LEU A 510 -5.13 -39.15 6.27
CA LEU A 510 -4.76 -38.82 4.90
C LEU A 510 -5.29 -39.86 3.91
N LYS A 511 -5.26 -41.16 4.24
CA LYS A 511 -5.83 -42.22 3.40
C LYS A 511 -7.37 -42.12 3.33
N MET A 512 -8.02 -41.91 4.48
CA MET A 512 -9.47 -41.79 4.59
C MET A 512 -10.05 -40.65 3.76
N LYS A 513 -9.27 -39.59 3.48
CA LYS A 513 -9.72 -38.52 2.57
C LYS A 513 -10.13 -39.01 1.19
N GLU A 514 -9.50 -40.07 0.69
CA GLU A 514 -9.82 -40.64 -0.62
C GLU A 514 -11.04 -41.57 -0.57
N GLU A 515 -11.48 -41.98 0.64
CA GLU A 515 -12.53 -42.97 0.85
C GLU A 515 -13.88 -42.33 1.27
N PHE A 516 -13.84 -41.19 1.95
CA PHE A 516 -15.03 -40.54 2.51
C PHE A 516 -15.35 -39.21 1.80
N GLU A 517 -16.64 -38.97 1.57
CA GLU A 517 -17.17 -37.68 1.10
C GLU A 517 -17.89 -36.98 2.25
N HIS A 518 -17.12 -36.49 3.21
CA HIS A 518 -17.61 -35.77 4.39
C HIS A 518 -17.20 -34.29 4.36
N ARG A 519 -17.99 -33.41 4.99
CA ARG A 519 -17.73 -31.97 5.05
C ARG A 519 -16.33 -31.63 5.62
N LEU A 520 -15.89 -32.40 6.61
CA LEU A 520 -14.58 -32.25 7.27
C LEU A 520 -13.51 -33.19 6.71
N LEU A 521 -13.84 -34.10 5.78
CA LEU A 521 -12.86 -35.01 5.23
C LEU A 521 -13.32 -35.52 3.87
N ASN A 522 -12.59 -35.13 2.83
CA ASN A 522 -12.74 -35.61 1.45
C ASN A 522 -11.45 -35.34 0.67
N SER A 523 -11.39 -35.83 -0.56
CA SER A 523 -10.22 -35.75 -1.45
C SER A 523 -9.70 -34.31 -1.66
N LYS A 524 -10.59 -33.31 -1.57
CA LYS A 524 -10.26 -31.89 -1.79
C LYS A 524 -10.00 -31.11 -0.51
N THR A 525 -10.31 -31.65 0.66
CA THR A 525 -10.16 -30.95 1.94
C THR A 525 -8.79 -31.21 2.54
N PRO A 526 -7.85 -30.24 2.56
CA PRO A 526 -6.55 -30.42 3.18
C PRO A 526 -6.66 -30.62 4.70
N LEU A 527 -5.56 -31.10 5.30
CA LEU A 527 -5.42 -31.15 6.75
C LEU A 527 -4.43 -30.08 7.20
N ALA A 528 -4.69 -29.49 8.36
CA ALA A 528 -3.72 -28.67 9.08
C ALA A 528 -3.69 -29.13 10.53
N LEU A 529 -2.50 -29.21 11.12
CA LEU A 529 -2.30 -29.55 12.51
C LEU A 529 -2.02 -28.29 13.32
N VAL A 530 -2.79 -28.01 14.37
CA VAL A 530 -2.57 -26.87 15.26
C VAL A 530 -2.11 -27.33 16.64
N THR A 531 -1.06 -26.68 17.16
CA THR A 531 -0.60 -26.88 18.53
C THR A 531 -0.37 -25.53 19.23
N GLY A 532 0.06 -25.57 20.49
CA GLY A 532 0.50 -24.38 21.20
C GLY A 532 1.89 -23.86 20.80
N GLY A 533 2.62 -24.57 19.94
CA GLY A 533 3.95 -24.16 19.46
C GLY A 533 5.10 -24.30 20.47
N GLY A 534 4.84 -24.92 21.63
CA GLY A 534 5.87 -25.20 22.64
C GLY A 534 6.58 -26.55 22.43
N PRO A 535 7.52 -26.91 23.32
CA PRO A 535 8.22 -28.20 23.31
C PRO A 535 7.32 -29.38 23.72
N GLY A 536 7.90 -30.58 23.83
CA GLY A 536 7.17 -31.78 24.26
C GLY A 536 6.24 -32.31 23.17
N VAL A 537 5.07 -32.80 23.58
CA VAL A 537 4.06 -33.38 22.68
C VAL A 537 3.66 -32.42 21.54
N MET A 538 3.63 -31.10 21.79
CA MET A 538 3.31 -30.11 20.77
C MET A 538 4.36 -30.12 19.64
N SER A 539 5.64 -30.14 19.99
CA SER A 539 6.75 -30.23 19.02
C SER A 539 6.70 -31.51 18.21
N VAL A 540 6.44 -32.65 18.86
CA VAL A 540 6.23 -33.94 18.19
C VAL A 540 5.10 -33.87 17.16
N GLY A 541 3.95 -33.31 17.54
CA GLY A 541 2.82 -33.13 16.61
C GLY A 541 3.22 -32.33 15.38
N ASN A 542 3.81 -31.14 15.57
CA ASN A 542 4.22 -30.29 14.45
C ASN A 542 5.28 -30.96 13.56
N ARG A 543 6.25 -31.68 14.14
CA ARG A 543 7.24 -32.46 13.39
C ARG A 543 6.56 -33.48 12.48
N VAL A 544 5.69 -34.31 13.03
CA VAL A 544 4.97 -35.34 12.27
C VAL A 544 4.10 -34.71 11.18
N ALA A 545 3.40 -33.61 11.45
CA ALA A 545 2.62 -32.91 10.43
C ALA A 545 3.50 -32.49 9.24
N LYS A 546 4.64 -31.86 9.53
CA LYS A 546 5.60 -31.42 8.51
C LYS A 546 6.16 -32.59 7.70
N GLU A 547 6.51 -33.70 8.35
CA GLU A 547 6.96 -34.95 7.67
C GLU A 547 5.92 -35.51 6.70
N LEU A 548 4.63 -35.41 7.06
CA LEU A 548 3.52 -35.93 6.25
C LEU A 548 2.98 -34.90 5.24
N GLY A 549 3.57 -33.72 5.13
CA GLY A 549 3.09 -32.64 4.25
C GLY A 549 1.77 -32.00 4.69
N ILE A 550 1.36 -32.21 5.95
CA ILE A 550 0.22 -31.54 6.59
C ILE A 550 0.69 -30.17 7.06
N LEU A 551 -0.09 -29.11 6.80
CA LEU A 551 0.28 -27.76 7.21
C LEU A 551 0.42 -27.70 8.74
N SER A 552 1.61 -27.33 9.21
CA SER A 552 1.96 -27.28 10.62
C SER A 552 1.74 -25.88 11.19
N CYS A 553 0.73 -25.73 12.06
CA CYS A 553 0.28 -24.47 12.63
C CYS A 553 0.56 -24.37 14.14
N ALA A 554 0.71 -23.15 14.65
CA ALA A 554 0.74 -22.89 16.09
C ALA A 554 0.16 -21.55 16.53
N ASN A 555 -0.53 -21.56 17.66
CA ASN A 555 -0.85 -20.35 18.43
C ASN A 555 0.15 -20.22 19.57
N ILE A 556 1.09 -19.27 19.48
CA ILE A 556 2.25 -19.14 20.38
C ILE A 556 2.00 -18.05 21.42
N LEU A 557 2.31 -18.33 22.68
CA LEU A 557 2.16 -17.37 23.78
C LEU A 557 3.51 -16.87 24.26
N ASP A 558 3.60 -15.57 24.58
CA ASP A 558 4.79 -14.97 25.18
C ASP A 558 4.93 -15.42 26.64
N PHE A 559 5.90 -16.30 26.90
CA PHE A 559 6.22 -16.77 28.26
C PHE A 559 7.42 -16.03 28.87
N ARG A 560 8.01 -15.05 28.18
CA ARG A 560 9.11 -14.25 28.74
C ARG A 560 8.59 -13.49 29.95
N SER A 561 9.08 -13.87 31.13
CA SER A 561 8.50 -13.37 32.38
C SER A 561 9.25 -12.18 32.94
N ASN A 562 8.48 -11.27 33.53
CA ASN A 562 8.96 -10.25 34.45
C ASN A 562 9.39 -10.93 35.77
N GLY A 563 10.59 -11.53 35.81
CA GLY A 563 11.33 -11.93 37.03
C GLY A 563 10.71 -12.92 38.03
N ASN A 564 9.39 -13.18 37.99
CA ASN A 564 8.62 -13.84 39.05
C ASN A 564 7.93 -15.15 38.62
N SER A 565 8.09 -15.61 37.36
CA SER A 565 7.46 -16.86 36.91
C SER A 565 8.48 -17.99 36.76
N VAL A 566 8.11 -19.20 37.18
CA VAL A 566 8.89 -20.45 37.03
C VAL A 566 8.63 -21.06 35.64
N VAL A 567 8.60 -20.24 34.59
CA VAL A 567 8.32 -20.71 33.23
C VAL A 567 9.62 -20.72 32.45
N ASN A 568 10.06 -21.92 32.07
CA ASN A 568 11.18 -22.09 31.15
C ASN A 568 10.86 -21.34 29.86
N GLU A 569 11.77 -20.46 29.44
CA GLU A 569 11.73 -19.83 28.12
C GLU A 569 11.63 -20.96 27.07
N GLN A 570 10.50 -21.01 26.36
CA GLN A 570 10.26 -22.07 25.39
C GLN A 570 10.97 -21.68 24.10
N GLU A 571 12.01 -22.42 23.72
CA GLU A 571 12.57 -22.33 22.36
C GLU A 571 11.43 -22.52 21.36
N GLN A 572 11.36 -21.64 20.35
CA GLN A 572 10.31 -21.72 19.34
C GLN A 572 10.44 -23.05 18.59
N ASN A 573 9.31 -23.75 18.48
CA ASN A 573 9.22 -25.02 17.77
C ASN A 573 9.60 -24.85 16.28
N PRO A 574 10.70 -25.47 15.80
CA PRO A 574 11.22 -25.27 14.44
C PRO A 574 10.36 -25.94 13.34
N TYR A 575 9.36 -26.74 13.74
CA TYR A 575 8.48 -27.45 12.81
C TYR A 575 7.21 -26.66 12.50
N VAL A 576 7.02 -25.46 13.07
CA VAL A 576 5.88 -24.59 12.79
C VAL A 576 6.09 -23.85 11.46
N GLU A 577 5.09 -23.91 10.58
CA GLU A 577 5.06 -23.21 9.29
C GLU A 577 4.14 -21.99 9.34
N ALA A 578 2.94 -22.14 9.91
CA ALA A 578 1.98 -21.05 10.10
C ALA A 578 1.80 -20.72 11.58
N LYS A 579 1.74 -19.43 11.93
CA LYS A 579 1.71 -19.01 13.34
C LYS A 579 0.87 -17.78 13.62
N MET A 580 0.32 -17.72 14.83
CA MET A 580 -0.17 -16.50 15.43
C MET A 580 0.43 -16.33 16.82
N THR A 581 0.80 -15.12 17.20
CA THR A 581 1.50 -14.83 18.46
C THR A 581 0.65 -13.96 19.38
N TYR A 582 0.73 -14.26 20.68
CA TYR A 582 -0.12 -13.66 21.71
C TYR A 582 0.73 -13.26 22.91
N ARG A 583 0.42 -12.11 23.50
CA ARG A 583 0.96 -11.75 24.82
C ARG A 583 0.34 -12.58 25.95
N LEU A 584 1.05 -12.71 27.06
CA LEU A 584 0.62 -13.47 28.24
C LEU A 584 -0.73 -13.01 28.82
N ASP A 585 -1.01 -11.71 28.83
CA ASP A 585 -2.30 -11.16 29.30
C ASP A 585 -3.49 -11.54 28.41
N ARG A 586 -3.23 -12.19 27.27
CA ARG A 586 -4.21 -12.68 26.30
C ARG A 586 -4.23 -14.21 26.23
N LEU A 587 -3.77 -14.87 27.30
CA LEU A 587 -3.83 -16.33 27.49
C LEU A 587 -5.19 -16.90 27.06
N VAL A 588 -6.28 -16.46 27.69
CA VAL A 588 -7.64 -16.98 27.45
C VAL A 588 -8.08 -16.83 25.99
N GLU A 589 -7.77 -15.69 25.37
CA GLU A 589 -8.07 -15.46 23.95
C GLU A 589 -7.32 -16.46 23.06
N ARG A 590 -6.04 -16.72 23.36
CA ARG A 590 -5.23 -17.72 22.66
C ARG A 590 -5.83 -19.14 22.75
N GLN A 591 -6.38 -19.54 23.91
CA GLN A 591 -7.11 -20.82 24.02
C GLN A 591 -8.42 -20.83 23.24
N ALA A 592 -9.11 -19.68 23.21
CA ALA A 592 -10.34 -19.53 22.45
C ALA A 592 -10.13 -19.67 20.92
N GLU A 593 -8.92 -19.42 20.42
CA GLU A 593 -8.62 -19.26 18.99
C GLU A 593 -7.95 -20.47 18.31
N PHE A 594 -7.93 -21.65 18.95
CA PHE A 594 -7.42 -22.88 18.30
C PHE A 594 -8.32 -23.42 17.18
N HIS A 595 -9.64 -23.21 17.26
CA HIS A 595 -10.63 -23.57 16.24
C HIS A 595 -10.51 -24.98 15.64
N LEU A 596 -10.22 -25.97 16.49
CA LEU A 596 -10.03 -27.35 16.05
C LEU A 596 -11.34 -27.98 15.54
N ASP A 597 -11.25 -28.94 14.64
CA ASP A 597 -12.33 -29.83 14.22
C ASP A 597 -12.18 -31.21 14.89
N LEU A 598 -10.95 -31.73 14.92
CA LEU A 598 -10.59 -33.05 15.48
C LEU A 598 -9.52 -32.90 16.58
N PRO A 599 -9.92 -32.71 17.84
CA PRO A 599 -8.98 -32.56 18.95
C PRO A 599 -8.45 -33.91 19.44
N ILE A 600 -7.16 -33.93 19.76
CA ILE A 600 -6.44 -35.07 20.32
C ILE A 600 -5.75 -34.61 21.60
N PHE A 601 -6.08 -35.26 22.71
CA PHE A 601 -5.48 -35.02 24.02
C PHE A 601 -4.54 -36.16 24.39
N LEU A 602 -3.35 -35.78 24.81
CA LEU A 602 -2.35 -36.65 25.41
C LEU A 602 -2.18 -36.27 26.88
N THR A 603 -1.42 -37.08 27.62
CA THR A 603 -1.08 -36.81 29.01
C THR A 603 -0.50 -35.40 29.16
N GLY A 604 -1.10 -34.62 30.06
CA GLY A 604 -0.82 -33.20 30.23
C GLY A 604 -1.11 -32.69 31.63
N GLY A 605 -0.80 -31.41 31.84
CA GLY A 605 -1.02 -30.70 33.10
C GLY A 605 -2.16 -29.68 33.00
N ILE A 606 -2.12 -28.66 33.85
CA ILE A 606 -3.19 -27.66 33.99
C ILE A 606 -3.58 -26.95 32.68
N GLY A 607 -2.64 -26.74 31.77
CA GLY A 607 -2.92 -26.15 30.46
C GLY A 607 -3.76 -27.07 29.59
N THR A 608 -3.44 -28.37 29.58
CA THR A 608 -4.21 -29.41 28.88
C THR A 608 -5.59 -29.58 29.50
N ASP A 609 -5.69 -29.49 30.83
CA ASP A 609 -6.97 -29.56 31.54
C ASP A 609 -7.90 -28.40 31.19
N PHE A 610 -7.34 -27.20 31.01
CA PHE A 610 -8.11 -26.03 30.59
C PHE A 610 -8.68 -26.22 29.19
N GLU A 611 -7.86 -26.69 28.23
CA GLU A 611 -8.31 -26.99 26.87
C GLU A 611 -9.39 -28.09 26.85
N TYR A 612 -9.25 -29.11 27.70
CA TYR A 612 -10.24 -30.17 27.84
C TYR A 612 -11.60 -29.61 28.31
N ALA A 613 -11.59 -28.82 29.38
CA ALA A 613 -12.81 -28.18 29.90
C ALA A 613 -13.43 -27.19 28.90
N LEU A 614 -12.59 -26.52 28.10
CA LEU A 614 -13.06 -25.64 27.03
C LEU A 614 -13.75 -26.42 25.91
N GLU A 615 -13.22 -27.58 25.53
CA GLU A 615 -13.83 -28.47 24.53
C GLU A 615 -15.15 -29.09 25.00
N GLU A 616 -15.30 -29.41 26.29
CA GLU A 616 -16.59 -29.79 26.89
C GLU A 616 -17.60 -28.63 26.81
N THR A 617 -17.17 -27.44 27.23
CA THR A 617 -18.03 -26.25 27.30
C THR A 617 -18.49 -25.80 25.90
N ARG A 618 -17.60 -25.82 24.91
CA ARG A 618 -17.93 -25.48 23.51
C ARG A 618 -18.99 -26.41 22.91
N ARG A 619 -18.93 -27.71 23.22
CA ARG A 619 -19.94 -28.69 22.76
C ARG A 619 -21.25 -28.55 23.51
N LYS A 620 -21.19 -28.44 24.84
CA LYS A 620 -22.37 -28.21 25.69
C LYS A 620 -23.20 -27.00 25.23
N THR A 621 -22.52 -25.90 24.92
CA THR A 621 -23.16 -24.65 24.50
C THR A 621 -23.57 -24.63 23.03
N GLY A 622 -23.18 -25.64 22.24
CA GLY A 622 -23.46 -25.71 20.80
C GLY A 622 -22.59 -24.79 19.93
N VAL A 623 -21.63 -24.06 20.52
CA VAL A 623 -20.65 -23.25 19.77
C VAL A 623 -19.82 -24.13 18.82
N LYS A 624 -19.59 -25.39 19.20
CA LYS A 624 -18.90 -26.38 18.37
C LYS A 624 -19.78 -27.60 18.14
N SER A 625 -19.81 -28.07 16.91
CA SER A 625 -20.52 -29.30 16.55
C SER A 625 -19.94 -30.51 17.29
N PRO A 626 -20.76 -31.53 17.62
CA PRO A 626 -20.26 -32.77 18.21
C PRO A 626 -19.33 -33.49 17.22
N THR A 627 -18.04 -33.49 17.53
CA THR A 627 -16.99 -34.23 16.81
C THR A 627 -16.21 -35.09 17.80
N PRO A 628 -15.65 -36.24 17.36
CA PRO A 628 -14.87 -37.10 18.23
C PRO A 628 -13.59 -36.40 18.71
N VAL A 629 -13.36 -36.50 20.01
CA VAL A 629 -12.15 -36.09 20.73
C VAL A 629 -11.43 -37.35 21.16
N LEU A 630 -10.18 -37.50 20.72
CA LEU A 630 -9.37 -38.66 21.08
C LEU A 630 -8.57 -38.36 22.36
N LEU A 631 -8.63 -39.28 23.31
CA LEU A 631 -7.88 -39.28 24.56
C LEU A 631 -6.82 -40.40 24.48
N ILE A 632 -5.61 -40.05 24.04
CA ILE A 632 -4.52 -41.02 23.90
C ILE A 632 -3.88 -41.27 25.27
N GLY A 633 -3.79 -42.53 25.67
CA GLY A 633 -3.07 -42.92 26.89
C GLY A 633 -3.74 -44.08 27.61
N SER A 634 -3.29 -44.34 28.85
CA SER A 634 -3.88 -45.43 29.63
C SER A 634 -5.30 -45.08 30.06
N PRO A 635 -6.26 -46.03 30.00
CA PRO A 635 -7.60 -45.82 30.53
C PRO A 635 -7.59 -45.46 32.03
N ALA A 636 -6.62 -45.96 32.79
CA ALA A 636 -6.45 -45.64 34.21
C ALA A 636 -6.20 -44.14 34.44
N TYR A 637 -5.29 -43.53 33.65
CA TYR A 637 -4.99 -42.10 33.74
C TYR A 637 -6.24 -41.25 33.46
N TRP A 638 -6.97 -41.55 32.37
CA TRP A 638 -8.16 -40.78 32.00
C TRP A 638 -9.32 -40.99 32.98
N LYS A 639 -9.48 -42.19 33.55
CA LYS A 639 -10.46 -42.43 34.63
C LYS A 639 -10.19 -41.56 35.85
N GLU A 640 -8.93 -41.49 36.29
CA GLU A 640 -8.55 -40.66 37.42
C GLU A 640 -8.81 -39.18 37.14
N LYS A 641 -8.51 -38.73 35.91
CA LYS A 641 -8.59 -37.33 35.50
C LYS A 641 -10.00 -36.83 35.22
N ILE A 642 -10.86 -37.66 34.62
CA ILE A 642 -12.16 -37.25 34.07
C ILE A 642 -13.33 -37.85 34.86
N SER A 643 -13.31 -39.15 35.14
CA SER A 643 -14.50 -39.86 35.64
C SER A 643 -15.01 -39.32 36.97
N SER A 644 -14.11 -39.00 37.90
CA SER A 644 -14.47 -38.48 39.22
C SER A 644 -15.20 -37.13 39.12
N ARG A 645 -14.68 -36.21 38.31
CA ARG A 645 -15.28 -34.90 38.05
C ARG A 645 -16.62 -35.04 37.31
N PHE A 646 -16.69 -35.92 36.31
CA PHE A 646 -17.93 -36.17 35.57
C PHE A 646 -19.03 -36.73 36.49
N LYS A 647 -18.73 -37.78 37.27
CA LYS A 647 -19.67 -38.39 38.24
C LYS A 647 -20.14 -37.39 39.29
N SER A 648 -19.21 -36.62 39.87
CA SER A 648 -19.57 -35.56 40.81
C SER A 648 -20.55 -34.54 40.22
N ASN A 649 -20.36 -34.15 38.95
CA ASN A 649 -21.29 -33.25 38.25
C ASN A 649 -22.65 -33.89 37.97
N ILE A 650 -22.70 -35.19 37.65
CA ILE A 650 -23.96 -35.94 37.51
C ILE A 650 -24.69 -35.99 38.85
N ASP A 651 -24.01 -36.43 39.90
CA ASP A 651 -24.59 -36.63 41.23
C ASP A 651 -25.10 -35.32 41.83
N ALA A 652 -24.39 -34.22 41.60
CA ALA A 652 -24.79 -32.88 42.03
C ALA A 652 -25.83 -32.21 41.10
N GLY A 653 -26.16 -32.82 39.95
CA GLY A 653 -27.10 -32.28 38.96
C GLY A 653 -26.61 -31.04 38.22
N THR A 654 -25.30 -30.74 38.21
CA THR A 654 -24.73 -29.51 37.62
C THR A 654 -24.61 -29.56 36.09
N ILE A 655 -24.76 -30.74 35.50
CA ILE A 655 -24.69 -30.96 34.05
C ILE A 655 -25.96 -31.55 33.44
N VAL A 656 -27.10 -31.48 34.14
CA VAL A 656 -28.40 -31.95 33.63
C VAL A 656 -28.70 -31.35 32.25
N GLY A 657 -29.03 -32.21 31.28
CA GLY A 657 -29.27 -31.86 29.88
C GLY A 657 -28.01 -31.76 29.00
N SER A 658 -26.83 -31.95 29.57
CA SER A 658 -25.53 -31.89 28.88
C SER A 658 -24.64 -33.11 29.13
N GLU A 659 -25.17 -34.16 29.75
CA GLU A 659 -24.49 -35.43 30.03
C GLU A 659 -24.00 -36.11 28.75
N TRP A 660 -24.73 -35.91 27.65
CA TRP A 660 -24.40 -36.41 26.32
C TRP A 660 -23.02 -35.95 25.82
N VAL A 661 -22.46 -34.85 26.35
CA VAL A 661 -21.11 -34.38 25.98
C VAL A 661 -20.05 -35.47 26.21
N SER A 662 -20.28 -36.38 27.16
CA SER A 662 -19.45 -37.57 27.38
C SER A 662 -19.25 -38.42 26.12
N ASN A 663 -20.24 -38.47 25.21
CA ASN A 663 -20.15 -39.25 23.98
C ASN A 663 -19.29 -38.66 22.86
N CYS A 664 -18.65 -37.52 23.14
CA CYS A 664 -17.66 -36.95 22.24
C CYS A 664 -16.24 -37.40 22.56
N PHE A 665 -15.99 -38.08 23.69
CA PHE A 665 -14.64 -38.40 24.16
C PHE A 665 -14.35 -39.90 24.09
N PHE A 666 -13.25 -40.27 23.44
CA PHE A 666 -12.86 -41.65 23.16
C PHE A 666 -11.42 -41.91 23.60
N CYS A 667 -11.22 -42.76 24.59
CA CYS A 667 -9.92 -43.20 25.06
C CYS A 667 -9.37 -44.32 24.18
N ILE A 668 -8.19 -44.09 23.62
CA ILE A 668 -7.49 -45.00 22.71
C ILE A 668 -6.08 -45.29 23.20
N GLN A 669 -5.61 -46.50 22.92
CA GLN A 669 -4.27 -46.98 23.29
C GLN A 669 -3.38 -47.20 22.08
N ASN A 670 -3.95 -47.28 20.87
CA ASN A 670 -3.24 -47.42 19.61
C ASN A 670 -3.97 -46.65 18.49
N ALA A 671 -3.30 -46.50 17.34
CA ALA A 671 -3.85 -45.72 16.23
C ALA A 671 -5.05 -46.39 15.55
N HIS A 672 -5.11 -47.73 15.51
CA HIS A 672 -6.22 -48.46 14.88
C HIS A 672 -7.56 -48.12 15.55
N GLN A 673 -7.60 -48.11 16.88
CA GLN A 673 -8.78 -47.70 17.65
C GLN A 673 -9.22 -46.27 17.34
N GLY A 674 -8.28 -45.32 17.19
CA GLY A 674 -8.62 -43.95 16.83
C GLY A 674 -9.15 -43.81 15.40
N LEU A 675 -8.58 -44.58 14.47
CA LEU A 675 -9.06 -44.63 13.09
C LEU A 675 -10.46 -45.23 12.99
N GLU A 676 -10.78 -46.28 13.76
CA GLU A 676 -12.13 -46.84 13.81
C GLU A 676 -13.17 -45.80 14.26
N VAL A 677 -12.85 -45.02 15.30
CA VAL A 677 -13.72 -43.92 15.76
C VAL A 677 -13.93 -42.87 14.66
N TYR A 678 -12.88 -42.52 13.93
CA TYR A 678 -12.98 -41.58 12.82
C TYR A 678 -13.75 -42.14 11.62
N GLU A 679 -13.55 -43.40 11.26
CA GLU A 679 -14.29 -44.10 10.21
C GLU A 679 -15.79 -44.13 10.52
N ASP A 680 -16.17 -44.49 11.75
CA ASP A 680 -17.56 -44.47 12.20
C ASP A 680 -18.15 -43.05 12.16
N PHE A 681 -17.35 -42.03 12.52
CA PHE A 681 -17.79 -40.63 12.45
C PHE A 681 -18.01 -40.17 11.01
N PHE A 682 -17.04 -40.37 10.12
CA PHE A 682 -17.13 -39.91 8.73
C PHE A 682 -18.13 -40.71 7.90
N SER A 683 -18.41 -41.96 8.26
CA SER A 683 -19.50 -42.76 7.67
C SER A 683 -20.89 -42.46 8.24
N GLY A 684 -20.98 -41.61 9.28
CA GLY A 684 -22.25 -41.26 9.93
C GLY A 684 -22.83 -42.36 10.83
N LYS A 685 -22.06 -43.39 11.16
CA LYS A 685 -22.46 -44.50 12.04
C LYS A 685 -22.28 -44.16 13.52
N LEU A 686 -21.36 -43.25 13.85
CA LEU A 686 -21.07 -42.86 15.23
C LEU A 686 -22.25 -42.10 15.83
N ALA A 687 -22.90 -42.68 16.83
CA ALA A 687 -23.98 -42.04 17.59
C ALA A 687 -23.42 -40.95 18.52
N ILE A 688 -23.07 -39.78 17.97
CA ILE A 688 -22.48 -38.65 18.70
C ILE A 688 -23.45 -37.47 18.80
N GLY A 689 -23.39 -36.72 19.91
CA GLY A 689 -24.22 -35.52 20.13
C GLY A 689 -25.41 -35.75 21.08
N PRO A 690 -26.36 -34.80 21.15
CA PRO A 690 -27.43 -34.77 22.17
C PRO A 690 -28.36 -36.00 22.20
N LYS A 691 -28.43 -36.75 21.09
CA LYS A 691 -29.26 -37.97 20.97
C LYS A 691 -28.45 -39.26 21.10
N GLY A 692 -27.13 -39.16 21.26
CA GLY A 692 -26.25 -40.31 21.43
C GLY A 692 -26.32 -40.88 22.85
N PRO A 693 -25.62 -41.98 23.12
CA PRO A 693 -25.53 -42.58 24.45
C PRO A 693 -24.83 -41.62 25.43
N ILE A 694 -24.98 -41.87 26.73
CA ILE A 694 -24.20 -41.21 27.78
C ILE A 694 -23.17 -42.22 28.26
N PHE A 695 -21.89 -41.85 28.33
CA PHE A 695 -20.84 -42.73 28.83
C PHE A 695 -20.63 -42.52 30.34
N PRO A 696 -20.83 -43.55 31.20
CA PRO A 696 -20.80 -43.38 32.66
C PRO A 696 -19.45 -42.90 33.23
N GLU A 697 -18.36 -43.13 32.51
CA GLU A 697 -17.03 -42.67 32.89
C GLU A 697 -16.72 -41.25 32.36
N GLY A 698 -17.67 -40.60 31.70
CA GLY A 698 -17.47 -39.31 31.04
C GLY A 698 -16.80 -39.42 29.65
N PHE A 699 -16.37 -40.62 29.27
CA PHE A 699 -15.78 -40.97 27.98
C PHE A 699 -15.95 -42.48 27.71
N ARG A 700 -15.70 -42.92 26.47
CA ARG A 700 -15.69 -44.35 26.09
C ARG A 700 -14.28 -44.85 25.93
N ILE A 701 -13.96 -46.03 26.48
CA ILE A 701 -12.74 -46.77 26.13
C ILE A 701 -13.05 -47.55 24.86
N VAL A 702 -12.19 -47.42 23.85
CA VAL A 702 -12.30 -48.19 22.60
C VAL A 702 -11.62 -49.54 22.83
N ASP A 703 -12.31 -50.62 22.46
CA ASP A 703 -11.88 -52.00 22.72
C ASP A 703 -10.73 -52.46 21.82
#